data_AF-A0A367L673-F1
#
_entry.id   AF-A0A367L673-F1
#
_cell.length_a   1.000
_cell.length_b   1.000
_cell.length_c   1.000
_cell.angle_alpha   90.00
_cell.angle_beta   90.00
_cell.angle_gamma   90.00
#
_symmetry.space_group_name_H-M   'P 1'
#
loop_
_entity.id
_entity.type
_entity.pdbx_description
1 polymer ?
#
loop_
_entity_poly.entity_id
_entity_poly.type
_entity_poly.pdbx_seq_one_letter_code
_entity_poly.pdbx_strand_id
1 'polypeptide(L)'
;MSQKLSWLILEIPRRHEIGDVTRGRNRIKLVMRPVNDNHGQKRGNRPISNVLGDQRGVEGGTSSTLSATFLGMRGIRPLSQVNVSVPDLRLTFDLRGVPYWEPCFANVDFRDLPEKDYGQASGEWDGRLMGVVYEVTLSDFGVIMRTEGAGSNYREMTVPCIPIKSGPGPQDDARPFQARTLRAPQQASSGKDINRHAGAQPSRRYLKLLRDGAREHGLPESYQRYLRSLQPYTITHWRQRLGRCLLLLIWAPMLLVFLKVTGFFVDETGKLPTGLATVMSMWLNLMWRSYEAMFKPVFGDGERTETVNDDDMDASEGHRRRLRSRRRRRRMFRVPLLLRFFHKMPAPLLLGGHVRKHKVTIVGSGNWGSTIAKIVAENTRTHKDIFEETVQMWVFEENVVIPPGSKHYDAAVGQQPQKLTSIINSFHENVKYLPGVTLPPNIVANPSIVDAVRDSTILIFNLPHQFIENVCDQIRGHILPYARGISCIKGVNVSDDAVSLFSEWIGDGLNIYVGALSGANIANEIAAEKWSETTIAYDPPPMDSRAPSPRSGSPLPSPGIILTEAPANHHRDARGRTSKTRLTPVPAQYPPLEHECFRLLFHRPYFHVQMVSDVAGVSLGGALKNIVALAAGFVDGRGWGDNAKAAIMRIGLMEMVKFGKEFFGETVQSSTFTETSAGVADLITSCSGGRNFRCARKAVDKGISVDEVEKQDLNGQKLQGTTTAYEVNSFLQRRGLEKDYPLFTAVNDILRGKKQVDDIPHLVAVMDED
;
A
#
# COMPACT_ATOMS: atom_id res chain seq x y z
N MET A 1 27.05 -27.19 9.98
CA MET A 1 26.08 -27.82 9.07
C MET A 1 24.72 -27.65 9.73
N SER A 2 23.98 -26.60 9.36
CA SER A 2 22.73 -26.23 10.06
C SER A 2 21.64 -27.24 9.68
N GLN A 3 21.07 -27.93 10.67
CA GLN A 3 19.89 -28.77 10.46
C GLN A 3 18.71 -27.87 10.06
N LYS A 4 17.95 -28.31 9.04
CA LYS A 4 16.77 -27.63 8.49
C LYS A 4 15.53 -28.37 8.99
N LEU A 5 14.46 -27.67 9.35
CA LEU A 5 13.16 -28.22 9.80
C LEU A 5 12.04 -27.25 9.35
N SER A 6 10.78 -27.70 9.14
CA SER A 6 9.66 -26.74 8.94
C SER A 6 8.25 -27.16 9.47
N TRP A 7 7.32 -26.18 9.71
CA TRP A 7 6.19 -26.23 10.71
C TRP A 7 4.84 -25.39 10.59
N LEU A 8 3.59 -25.91 10.42
CA LEU A 8 2.23 -25.22 10.34
C LEU A 8 1.68 -24.48 11.63
N ILE A 9 0.85 -23.42 11.61
CA ILE A 9 0.67 -22.42 12.72
C ILE A 9 -0.48 -21.39 12.47
N LEU A 10 -1.22 -21.00 13.53
CA LEU A 10 -2.30 -19.96 13.61
C LEU A 10 -2.09 -19.01 14.83
N GLU A 11 -2.32 -17.68 14.70
CA GLU A 11 -1.82 -16.65 15.66
C GLU A 11 -2.77 -16.17 16.80
N ILE A 12 -2.20 -15.98 18.01
CA ILE A 12 -2.55 -14.99 19.10
C ILE A 12 -1.48 -13.86 19.11
N PRO A 13 -1.82 -12.55 19.25
CA PRO A 13 -0.84 -11.44 19.18
C PRO A 13 -0.22 -10.98 20.53
N ARG A 14 1.06 -10.51 20.55
CA ARG A 14 1.56 -9.44 21.46
C ARG A 14 2.92 -8.78 21.13
N ARG A 15 3.14 -7.57 21.71
CA ARG A 15 4.15 -6.55 21.36
C ARG A 15 5.35 -6.38 22.34
N HIS A 16 6.53 -6.39 21.72
CA HIS A 16 7.82 -5.69 21.91
C HIS A 16 8.59 -5.60 23.25
N GLU A 17 9.88 -5.97 23.12
CA GLU A 17 11.02 -5.89 24.04
C GLU A 17 11.77 -4.52 23.99
N ILE A 18 12.52 -4.27 25.07
CA ILE A 18 13.55 -3.24 25.24
C ILE A 18 14.91 -3.96 25.13
N GLY A 19 15.87 -3.41 24.37
CA GLY A 19 17.21 -3.98 24.21
C GLY A 19 18.18 -3.60 25.33
N ASP A 20 19.29 -4.35 25.46
CA ASP A 20 20.67 -3.82 25.43
C ASP A 20 21.76 -4.91 25.37
N VAL A 21 22.96 -4.45 25.02
CA VAL A 21 24.28 -5.04 24.72
C VAL A 21 24.90 -6.00 25.77
N THR A 22 25.62 -7.07 25.35
CA THR A 22 27.07 -7.33 25.65
C THR A 22 27.60 -8.73 25.27
N ARG A 23 28.80 -8.72 24.66
CA ARG A 23 29.98 -9.65 24.69
C ARG A 23 29.81 -11.16 24.93
N GLY A 24 30.55 -11.93 24.12
CA GLY A 24 31.18 -13.17 24.59
C GLY A 24 31.73 -14.10 23.51
N ARG A 25 33.06 -14.15 23.36
CA ARG A 25 33.79 -15.18 22.60
C ARG A 25 33.52 -16.57 23.22
N ASN A 26 33.39 -17.62 22.40
CA ASN A 26 34.24 -18.81 22.52
C ASN A 26 34.13 -19.77 21.32
N ARG A 27 35.31 -20.31 20.99
CA ARG A 27 35.62 -21.33 19.96
C ARG A 27 35.23 -22.75 20.45
N ILE A 28 35.44 -23.73 19.55
CA ILE A 28 35.76 -25.18 19.77
C ILE A 28 34.49 -26.07 19.78
N LYS A 29 34.36 -27.22 19.09
CA LYS A 29 35.19 -28.06 18.20
C LYS A 29 34.27 -28.88 17.27
N LEU A 30 34.73 -29.15 16.05
CA LEU A 30 34.33 -30.32 15.26
C LEU A 30 34.85 -31.61 15.92
N VAL A 31 34.05 -32.67 15.96
CA VAL A 31 34.51 -34.06 15.88
C VAL A 31 33.59 -34.82 14.93
N MET A 32 34.18 -35.56 14.00
CA MET A 32 33.53 -36.32 12.94
C MET A 32 33.89 -37.81 13.07
N ARG A 33 32.96 -38.70 12.66
CA ARG A 33 33.07 -40.13 12.24
C ARG A 33 33.09 -41.23 13.32
N PRO A 34 32.80 -42.52 12.96
CA PRO A 34 31.88 -43.07 11.95
C PRO A 34 30.99 -44.25 12.43
N VAL A 35 30.16 -44.74 11.50
CA VAL A 35 29.20 -45.87 11.50
C VAL A 35 29.73 -47.21 12.05
N ASN A 36 28.87 -48.00 12.70
CA ASN A 36 28.80 -49.46 12.46
C ASN A 36 27.46 -50.10 12.84
N ASP A 37 26.96 -50.92 11.93
CA ASP A 37 25.82 -51.84 12.05
C ASP A 37 26.11 -52.98 13.05
N ASN A 38 25.09 -53.48 13.76
CA ASN A 38 24.49 -54.80 13.46
C ASN A 38 23.54 -55.36 14.55
N HIS A 39 22.48 -55.99 14.04
CA HIS A 39 21.70 -57.13 14.54
C HIS A 39 20.85 -57.05 15.83
N GLY A 40 19.56 -57.41 15.68
CA GLY A 40 18.67 -57.71 16.82
C GLY A 40 17.18 -57.93 16.52
N GLN A 41 16.87 -58.73 15.51
CA GLN A 41 15.56 -59.20 15.01
C GLN A 41 14.51 -59.63 16.08
N LYS A 42 13.21 -59.25 15.90
CA LYS A 42 12.06 -60.19 15.71
C LYS A 42 10.64 -59.53 15.67
N ARG A 43 9.98 -59.70 14.50
CA ARG A 43 8.57 -60.11 14.20
C ARG A 43 7.40 -59.29 14.79
N GLY A 44 6.32 -58.92 14.10
CA GLY A 44 5.74 -59.10 12.75
C GLY A 44 4.52 -58.14 12.67
N ASN A 45 4.09 -57.53 11.57
CA ASN A 45 3.55 -58.06 10.32
C ASN A 45 3.64 -56.96 9.23
N ARG A 46 3.87 -57.37 7.99
CA ARG A 46 3.78 -56.60 6.73
C ARG A 46 3.35 -57.62 5.64
N PRO A 47 2.99 -57.23 4.40
CA PRO A 47 2.84 -55.87 3.84
C PRO A 47 1.59 -55.71 2.92
N ILE A 48 1.21 -54.47 2.62
CA ILE A 48 1.11 -54.01 1.22
C ILE A 48 1.82 -52.65 1.16
N SER A 49 3.08 -52.70 0.72
CA SER A 49 3.83 -51.57 0.21
C SER A 49 3.85 -51.66 -1.32
N ASN A 50 4.03 -50.51 -1.95
CA ASN A 50 4.42 -50.22 -3.35
C ASN A 50 3.36 -49.27 -3.92
N VAL A 51 3.54 -47.95 -3.87
CA VAL A 51 4.55 -47.20 -4.63
C VAL A 51 5.06 -46.00 -3.82
N LEU A 52 6.28 -46.09 -3.29
CA LEU A 52 7.04 -44.93 -2.80
C LEU A 52 8.47 -45.06 -3.29
N GLY A 53 8.68 -44.61 -4.51
CA GLY A 53 10.01 -44.29 -5.03
C GLY A 53 10.45 -42.95 -4.44
N ASP A 54 11.57 -43.02 -3.71
CA ASP A 54 12.53 -41.95 -3.40
C ASP A 54 11.95 -40.53 -3.27
N GLN A 55 11.61 -40.13 -2.04
CA GLN A 55 11.24 -38.75 -1.73
C GLN A 55 12.19 -38.19 -0.66
N ARG A 56 12.98 -37.21 -1.06
CA ARG A 56 13.70 -36.30 -0.17
C ARG A 56 12.68 -35.66 0.77
N GLY A 57 12.81 -35.91 2.07
CA GLY A 57 11.94 -35.34 3.09
C GLY A 57 12.03 -33.81 3.10
N VAL A 58 10.98 -33.15 2.65
CA VAL A 58 10.80 -31.70 2.78
C VAL A 58 9.94 -31.48 4.01
N GLU A 59 10.59 -31.22 5.13
CA GLU A 59 9.94 -30.84 6.39
C GLU A 59 9.45 -29.39 6.20
N GLY A 60 8.22 -29.03 6.58
CA GLY A 60 7.49 -27.88 6.00
C GLY A 60 6.54 -27.20 6.99
N GLY A 61 6.38 -25.86 7.02
CA GLY A 61 5.19 -25.26 7.62
C GLY A 61 5.26 -23.83 8.21
N THR A 62 4.04 -23.34 8.37
CA THR A 62 3.48 -21.99 8.39
C THR A 62 3.73 -21.02 9.58
N SER A 63 3.45 -19.72 9.42
CA SER A 63 2.47 -18.94 10.21
C SER A 63 1.96 -17.78 9.33
N SER A 64 0.71 -17.34 9.53
CA SER A 64 -0.02 -16.27 8.82
C SER A 64 -0.29 -16.45 7.33
N THR A 65 -1.53 -16.23 6.88
CA THR A 65 -1.79 -15.91 5.47
C THR A 65 -1.41 -14.46 5.14
N LEU A 66 -0.54 -13.78 5.89
CA LEU A 66 -0.28 -12.36 5.72
C LEU A 66 1.21 -12.07 5.81
N SER A 67 1.81 -11.67 4.69
CA SER A 67 3.20 -11.23 4.60
C SER A 67 3.52 -10.12 5.63
N ALA A 68 2.54 -9.27 5.96
CA ALA A 68 2.65 -8.16 6.90
C ALA A 68 3.02 -8.56 8.34
N THR A 69 2.61 -9.74 8.83
CA THR A 69 2.95 -10.19 10.19
C THR A 69 4.36 -10.78 10.23
N PHE A 70 4.72 -11.56 9.19
CA PHE A 70 6.03 -12.20 9.07
C PHE A 70 7.15 -11.19 8.84
N LEU A 71 7.03 -10.39 7.78
CA LEU A 71 8.07 -9.46 7.35
C LEU A 71 8.02 -8.14 8.14
N GLY A 72 6.83 -7.75 8.63
CA GLY A 72 6.61 -6.48 9.33
C GLY A 72 6.84 -6.55 10.85
N MET A 73 6.04 -7.34 11.57
CA MET A 73 6.09 -7.35 13.05
C MET A 73 7.16 -8.27 13.64
N ARG A 74 7.42 -9.43 13.01
CA ARG A 74 8.34 -10.45 13.54
C ARG A 74 9.74 -10.37 12.93
N GLY A 75 9.91 -9.65 11.81
CA GLY A 75 11.18 -9.53 11.09
C GLY A 75 11.65 -10.84 10.44
N ILE A 76 10.75 -11.80 10.25
CA ILE A 76 11.03 -13.13 9.72
C ILE A 76 10.87 -13.10 8.21
N ARG A 77 11.92 -13.52 7.50
CA ARG A 77 11.90 -13.68 6.04
C ARG A 77 11.75 -15.17 5.72
N PRO A 78 10.58 -15.62 5.23
CA PRO A 78 10.42 -17.03 4.87
C PRO A 78 11.34 -17.39 3.71
N LEU A 79 11.95 -18.57 3.78
CA LEU A 79 12.85 -19.11 2.75
C LEU A 79 12.05 -19.54 1.50
N SER A 80 10.84 -20.06 1.72
CA SER A 80 9.87 -20.42 0.68
C SER A 80 8.45 -20.44 1.27
N GLN A 81 7.43 -20.47 0.42
CA GLN A 81 6.02 -20.60 0.83
C GLN A 81 5.19 -21.39 -0.19
N VAL A 82 4.18 -22.14 0.28
CA VAL A 82 3.29 -22.98 -0.54
C VAL A 82 1.86 -22.94 0.01
N ASN A 83 0.87 -22.68 -0.85
CA ASN A 83 -0.55 -22.81 -0.47
C ASN A 83 -0.91 -24.28 -0.31
N VAL A 84 -1.60 -24.63 0.78
CA VAL A 84 -1.94 -26.03 1.09
C VAL A 84 -3.35 -26.20 1.60
N SER A 85 -3.85 -27.41 1.39
CA SER A 85 -5.02 -27.97 2.02
C SER A 85 -4.58 -28.97 3.09
N VAL A 86 -5.24 -28.96 4.25
CA VAL A 86 -4.99 -29.90 5.35
C VAL A 86 -6.29 -30.65 5.63
N PRO A 87 -6.48 -31.85 5.04
CA PRO A 87 -7.72 -32.59 5.13
C PRO A 87 -8.13 -32.99 6.56
N ASP A 88 -7.18 -33.19 7.46
CA ASP A 88 -7.44 -33.72 8.80
C ASP A 88 -7.88 -32.64 9.81
N LEU A 89 -7.71 -31.36 9.46
CA LEU A 89 -7.95 -30.25 10.37
C LEU A 89 -9.09 -29.34 9.91
N ARG A 90 -9.73 -28.69 10.87
CA ARG A 90 -10.67 -27.57 10.67
C ARG A 90 -10.21 -26.34 11.44
N LEU A 91 -10.64 -25.17 10.96
CA LEU A 91 -10.47 -23.89 11.66
C LEU A 91 -11.56 -23.73 12.74
N THR A 92 -11.17 -23.42 13.97
CA THR A 92 -12.09 -23.14 15.09
C THR A 92 -11.79 -21.78 15.71
N PHE A 93 -12.72 -21.22 16.49
CA PHE A 93 -12.59 -19.92 17.19
C PHE A 93 -12.84 -20.06 18.70
N ASP A 94 -12.21 -21.05 19.31
CA ASP A 94 -12.37 -21.46 20.71
C ASP A 94 -11.20 -21.03 21.61
N LEU A 95 -10.19 -20.38 21.04
CA LEU A 95 -9.03 -19.90 21.78
C LEU A 95 -9.36 -18.62 22.54
N ARG A 96 -9.24 -18.68 23.88
CA ARG A 96 -9.68 -17.59 24.77
C ARG A 96 -8.85 -16.32 24.57
N GLY A 97 -9.55 -15.21 24.35
CA GLY A 97 -8.97 -13.87 24.36
C GLY A 97 -9.45 -13.01 25.53
N VAL A 98 -9.67 -11.73 25.28
CA VAL A 98 -10.14 -10.74 26.27
C VAL A 98 -11.59 -10.33 25.93
N PRO A 99 -12.57 -10.59 26.82
CA PRO A 99 -13.96 -10.20 26.59
C PRO A 99 -14.14 -8.71 26.27
N TYR A 100 -15.15 -8.39 25.46
CA TYR A 100 -15.45 -7.05 24.92
C TYR A 100 -14.37 -6.42 24.00
N TRP A 101 -13.23 -7.07 23.80
CA TRP A 101 -12.15 -6.53 22.98
C TRP A 101 -11.73 -7.49 21.85
N GLU A 102 -11.14 -8.62 22.21
CA GLU A 102 -10.82 -9.72 21.29
C GLU A 102 -11.26 -11.01 21.96
N PRO A 103 -12.55 -11.36 21.89
CA PRO A 103 -13.11 -12.38 22.77
C PRO A 103 -12.53 -13.77 22.52
N CYS A 104 -12.29 -14.10 21.25
CA CYS A 104 -11.63 -15.33 20.86
C CYS A 104 -10.70 -15.15 19.65
N PHE A 105 -9.79 -16.11 19.50
CA PHE A 105 -8.82 -16.25 18.41
C PHE A 105 -9.01 -17.60 17.71
N ALA A 106 -8.36 -17.75 16.56
CA ALA A 106 -8.41 -18.99 15.80
C ALA A 106 -7.57 -20.09 16.47
N ASN A 107 -8.04 -21.33 16.35
CA ASN A 107 -7.34 -22.56 16.71
C ASN A 107 -7.59 -23.61 15.61
N VAL A 108 -6.97 -24.78 15.75
CA VAL A 108 -7.23 -25.94 14.92
C VAL A 108 -7.70 -27.13 15.73
N ASP A 109 -8.62 -27.86 15.15
CA ASP A 109 -9.12 -29.11 15.70
C ASP A 109 -9.24 -30.17 14.62
N PHE A 110 -9.23 -31.44 15.03
CA PHE A 110 -9.42 -32.54 14.08
C PHE A 110 -10.85 -32.54 13.53
N ARG A 111 -10.99 -32.94 12.27
CA ARG A 111 -12.31 -33.13 11.65
C ARG A 111 -12.88 -34.48 12.08
N ASP A 112 -14.14 -34.48 12.50
CA ASP A 112 -14.94 -35.69 12.66
C ASP A 112 -15.37 -36.16 11.26
N LEU A 113 -14.53 -36.94 10.59
CA LEU A 113 -14.82 -37.45 9.25
C LEU A 113 -15.73 -38.68 9.36
N PRO A 114 -16.89 -38.74 8.67
CA PRO A 114 -17.60 -39.99 8.50
C PRO A 114 -16.72 -40.97 7.72
N GLU A 115 -16.81 -42.25 8.06
CA GLU A 115 -16.03 -43.33 7.45
C GLU A 115 -16.56 -43.66 6.04
N LYS A 116 -16.56 -42.70 5.08
CA LYS A 116 -16.65 -42.88 3.62
C LYS A 116 -16.78 -41.55 2.85
N ASP A 117 -16.33 -41.62 1.59
CA ASP A 117 -16.45 -40.66 0.47
C ASP A 117 -15.45 -39.49 0.36
N TYR A 118 -14.21 -39.84 0.03
CA TYR A 118 -13.36 -39.00 -0.82
C TYR A 118 -13.84 -39.13 -2.27
N GLY A 119 -14.94 -38.47 -2.62
CA GLY A 119 -15.40 -38.44 -4.01
C GLY A 119 -16.80 -37.92 -4.21
N GLN A 120 -16.98 -36.59 -4.21
CA GLN A 120 -17.94 -35.94 -5.10
C GLN A 120 -17.73 -34.43 -5.15
N ALA A 121 -17.63 -33.92 -6.39
CA ALA A 121 -17.54 -32.52 -6.71
C ALA A 121 -18.91 -31.85 -6.52
N SER A 122 -19.21 -31.38 -5.31
CA SER A 122 -20.03 -30.19 -5.16
C SER A 122 -19.07 -28.99 -5.12
N GLY A 123 -19.37 -27.89 -5.81
CA GLY A 123 -18.52 -26.68 -5.82
C GLY A 123 -18.43 -25.96 -4.47
N GLU A 124 -18.83 -26.60 -3.36
CA GLU A 124 -18.83 -26.08 -2.00
C GLU A 124 -17.63 -26.62 -1.22
N TRP A 125 -17.05 -25.77 -0.37
CA TRP A 125 -15.91 -26.15 0.46
C TRP A 125 -16.34 -27.10 1.58
N ASP A 126 -15.64 -28.22 1.71
CA ASP A 126 -15.99 -29.35 2.59
C ASP A 126 -15.58 -29.19 4.06
N GLY A 127 -15.13 -28.01 4.47
CA GLY A 127 -14.71 -27.74 5.85
C GLY A 127 -13.24 -28.03 6.18
N ARG A 128 -12.42 -28.45 5.20
CA ARG A 128 -10.98 -28.70 5.40
C ARG A 128 -10.18 -27.42 5.61
N LEU A 129 -9.22 -27.40 6.52
CA LEU A 129 -8.35 -26.24 6.74
C LEU A 129 -7.56 -25.93 5.45
N MET A 130 -7.54 -24.66 5.06
CA MET A 130 -6.76 -24.15 3.93
C MET A 130 -5.83 -23.06 4.44
N GLY A 131 -4.57 -23.05 4.00
CA GLY A 131 -3.57 -22.12 4.52
C GLY A 131 -2.30 -22.08 3.67
N VAL A 132 -1.23 -21.52 4.23
CA VAL A 132 0.05 -21.27 3.54
C VAL A 132 1.19 -21.79 4.38
N VAL A 133 1.87 -22.84 3.93
CA VAL A 133 3.08 -23.40 4.55
C VAL A 133 4.26 -22.51 4.22
N TYR A 134 5.01 -22.10 5.24
CA TYR A 134 6.26 -21.37 5.10
C TYR A 134 7.45 -22.28 5.41
N GLU A 135 8.62 -21.94 4.89
CA GLU A 135 9.88 -22.53 5.31
C GLU A 135 10.65 -21.45 6.08
N VAL A 136 11.08 -21.76 7.31
CA VAL A 136 11.69 -20.79 8.23
C VAL A 136 12.96 -21.37 8.86
N THR A 137 13.85 -20.50 9.34
CA THR A 137 15.03 -20.95 10.08
C THR A 137 14.65 -21.37 11.51
N LEU A 138 15.49 -22.17 12.16
CA LEU A 138 15.28 -22.56 13.58
C LEU A 138 15.26 -21.36 14.53
N SER A 139 16.07 -20.33 14.25
CA SER A 139 16.08 -19.08 15.02
C SER A 139 14.78 -18.30 14.84
N ASP A 140 14.26 -18.22 13.62
CA ASP A 140 12.98 -17.57 13.33
C ASP A 140 11.81 -18.33 13.96
N PHE A 141 11.87 -19.66 13.97
CA PHE A 141 10.90 -20.50 14.67
C PHE A 141 10.90 -20.22 16.19
N GLY A 142 12.08 -20.06 16.81
CA GLY A 142 12.19 -19.63 18.20
C GLY A 142 11.57 -18.25 18.45
N VAL A 143 11.59 -17.34 17.48
CA VAL A 143 10.86 -16.06 17.55
C VAL A 143 9.35 -16.29 17.47
N ILE A 144 8.89 -17.14 16.57
CA ILE A 144 7.47 -17.48 16.43
C ILE A 144 6.91 -18.06 17.74
N MET A 145 7.58 -19.07 18.29
CA MET A 145 7.21 -19.70 19.57
C MET A 145 7.15 -18.70 20.73
N ARG A 146 8.08 -17.75 20.78
CA ARG A 146 8.07 -16.64 21.75
C ARG A 146 6.85 -15.74 21.58
N THR A 147 6.53 -15.37 20.34
CA THR A 147 5.44 -14.43 20.03
C THR A 147 4.04 -15.01 20.20
N GLU A 148 3.90 -16.34 20.14
CA GLU A 148 2.60 -17.03 20.21
C GLU A 148 2.21 -17.49 21.63
N GLY A 149 2.83 -16.89 22.66
CA GLY A 149 2.52 -17.17 24.07
C GLY A 149 3.52 -18.09 24.76
N ALA A 150 4.74 -18.15 24.23
CA ALA A 150 5.90 -18.82 24.82
C ALA A 150 5.64 -20.27 25.27
N GLY A 151 4.91 -21.01 24.42
CA GLY A 151 4.76 -22.47 24.50
C GLY A 151 3.93 -23.00 25.68
N SER A 152 3.23 -22.16 26.45
CA SER A 152 2.57 -22.62 27.69
C SER A 152 1.30 -23.45 27.45
N ASN A 153 0.61 -23.27 26.32
CA ASN A 153 -0.69 -23.89 26.04
C ASN A 153 -0.81 -24.52 24.64
N TYR A 154 0.26 -24.56 23.85
CA TYR A 154 0.25 -25.17 22.51
C TYR A 154 1.02 -26.48 22.51
N ARG A 155 0.46 -27.47 21.83
CA ARG A 155 1.13 -28.72 21.47
C ARG A 155 1.50 -28.67 20.01
N GLU A 156 2.73 -29.03 19.75
CA GLU A 156 3.27 -29.25 18.44
C GLU A 156 2.84 -30.64 17.92
N MET A 157 2.43 -30.72 16.66
CA MET A 157 1.94 -31.95 16.02
C MET A 157 2.30 -31.96 14.54
N THR A 158 2.37 -33.10 13.88
CA THR A 158 2.65 -33.18 12.43
C THR A 158 1.38 -33.52 11.66
N VAL A 159 1.13 -32.84 10.54
CA VAL A 159 -0.04 -33.00 9.68
C VAL A 159 0.32 -33.11 8.19
N PRO A 160 -0.40 -33.95 7.43
CA PRO A 160 -0.24 -34.02 5.98
C PRO A 160 -0.83 -32.77 5.31
N CYS A 161 -0.08 -32.20 4.38
CA CYS A 161 -0.46 -31.04 3.58
C CYS A 161 -0.49 -31.40 2.11
N ILE A 162 -1.55 -31.00 1.41
CA ILE A 162 -1.73 -31.18 -0.03
C ILE A 162 -1.57 -29.81 -0.71
N PRO A 163 -0.57 -29.61 -1.59
CA PRO A 163 -0.39 -28.34 -2.30
C PRO A 163 -1.63 -27.92 -3.12
N ILE A 164 -1.92 -26.62 -3.14
CA ILE A 164 -2.99 -26.00 -3.93
C ILE A 164 -2.35 -25.07 -4.96
N LYS A 165 -2.67 -25.24 -6.25
CA LYS A 165 -2.28 -24.29 -7.31
C LYS A 165 -3.24 -23.10 -7.32
N SER A 166 -2.69 -21.89 -7.49
CA SER A 166 -3.48 -20.68 -7.69
C SER A 166 -3.87 -20.54 -9.17
N GLY A 167 -5.12 -20.87 -9.54
CA GLY A 167 -5.65 -20.66 -10.91
C GLY A 167 -6.73 -21.68 -11.33
N PRO A 168 -7.52 -21.41 -12.40
CA PRO A 168 -8.50 -22.33 -12.93
C PRO A 168 -7.80 -23.41 -13.80
N GLY A 169 -7.75 -24.65 -13.31
CA GLY A 169 -7.24 -25.81 -14.04
C GLY A 169 -7.43 -27.11 -13.23
N PRO A 170 -7.46 -28.29 -13.88
CA PRO A 170 -7.57 -29.57 -13.19
C PRO A 170 -6.39 -29.79 -12.24
N GLN A 171 -6.70 -30.30 -11.05
CA GLN A 171 -5.79 -30.44 -9.92
C GLN A 171 -5.11 -31.83 -9.98
N ASP A 172 -4.22 -32.05 -10.96
CA ASP A 172 -3.52 -33.33 -11.10
C ASP A 172 -2.46 -33.55 -9.99
N ASP A 173 -2.51 -34.73 -9.37
CA ASP A 173 -1.51 -35.44 -8.54
C ASP A 173 -0.43 -34.61 -7.81
N ALA A 174 -0.84 -33.64 -6.99
CA ALA A 174 0.08 -32.98 -6.06
C ALA A 174 0.45 -33.95 -4.91
N ARG A 175 1.72 -34.36 -4.86
CA ARG A 175 2.23 -35.24 -3.80
C ARG A 175 2.08 -34.56 -2.42
N PRO A 176 1.40 -35.19 -1.44
CA PRO A 176 1.32 -34.65 -0.08
C PRO A 176 2.70 -34.58 0.58
N PHE A 177 2.91 -33.58 1.44
CA PHE A 177 4.11 -33.46 2.28
C PHE A 177 3.73 -33.20 3.73
N GLN A 178 4.64 -33.51 4.67
CA GLN A 178 4.37 -33.36 6.10
C GLN A 178 4.74 -31.96 6.58
N ALA A 179 3.83 -31.35 7.35
CA ALA A 179 4.06 -30.07 7.97
C ALA A 179 3.68 -30.07 9.44
N ARG A 180 4.38 -29.29 10.26
CA ARG A 180 4.26 -29.49 11.71
C ARG A 180 3.51 -28.37 12.43
N THR A 181 2.27 -28.57 12.87
CA THR A 181 1.42 -27.54 13.48
C THR A 181 1.42 -27.32 14.98
N LEU A 182 1.14 -26.08 15.41
CA LEU A 182 0.72 -25.77 16.77
C LEU A 182 -0.81 -25.90 16.92
N ARG A 183 -1.23 -26.62 17.96
CA ARG A 183 -2.63 -26.79 18.37
C ARG A 183 -2.75 -26.52 19.87
N ALA A 184 -3.71 -25.71 20.29
CA ALA A 184 -4.03 -25.59 21.71
C ALA A 184 -5.00 -26.72 22.09
N PRO A 185 -4.60 -27.73 22.90
CA PRO A 185 -5.50 -28.79 23.32
C PRO A 185 -6.58 -28.22 24.25
N GLN A 186 -7.84 -28.62 24.01
CA GLN A 186 -8.94 -28.32 24.91
C GLN A 186 -8.65 -28.96 26.27
N GLN A 187 -8.58 -28.17 27.35
CA GLN A 187 -8.31 -28.72 28.69
C GLN A 187 -9.44 -29.70 29.06
N ALA A 188 -9.06 -30.93 29.45
CA ALA A 188 -9.96 -31.90 30.07
C ALA A 188 -10.35 -31.42 31.47
N SER A 189 -11.24 -30.43 31.53
CA SER A 189 -11.93 -30.02 32.75
C SER A 189 -13.18 -30.89 32.93
N SER A 190 -13.26 -31.56 34.06
CA SER A 190 -14.35 -32.43 34.52
C SER A 190 -15.74 -32.02 34.00
N GLY A 191 -16.31 -32.81 33.08
CA GLY A 191 -17.75 -33.10 32.84
C GLY A 191 -18.81 -31.99 32.72
N LYS A 192 -18.57 -30.74 33.16
CA LYS A 192 -19.53 -29.63 33.20
C LYS A 192 -19.06 -28.38 32.44
N ASP A 193 -17.79 -28.32 32.04
CA ASP A 193 -17.18 -27.16 31.36
C ASP A 193 -17.04 -27.34 29.84
N ILE A 194 -17.35 -28.54 29.32
CA ILE A 194 -16.99 -29.01 27.97
C ILE A 194 -17.69 -28.19 26.84
N ASN A 195 -18.74 -27.42 27.15
CA ASN A 195 -19.53 -26.64 26.18
C ASN A 195 -19.54 -25.11 26.39
N ARG A 196 -18.74 -24.54 27.32
CA ARG A 196 -18.95 -23.14 27.75
C ARG A 196 -18.58 -22.05 26.74
N HIS A 197 -17.70 -22.31 25.76
CA HIS A 197 -17.26 -21.32 24.75
C HIS A 197 -17.55 -21.72 23.29
N ALA A 198 -18.34 -22.75 23.05
CA ALA A 198 -18.78 -23.12 21.71
C ALA A 198 -19.64 -21.97 21.13
N GLY A 199 -19.04 -21.11 20.29
CA GLY A 199 -19.72 -20.00 19.61
C GLY A 199 -19.34 -18.58 20.05
N ALA A 200 -18.16 -18.36 20.66
CA ALA A 200 -17.62 -17.00 20.77
C ALA A 200 -17.31 -16.41 19.38
N GLN A 201 -17.53 -15.10 19.21
CA GLN A 201 -17.30 -14.41 17.94
C GLN A 201 -15.93 -13.69 17.94
N PRO A 202 -15.10 -13.90 16.90
CA PRO A 202 -13.82 -13.20 16.77
C PRO A 202 -14.03 -11.71 16.49
N SER A 203 -13.06 -10.88 16.88
CA SER A 203 -13.15 -9.43 16.66
C SER A 203 -13.18 -9.08 15.17
N ARG A 204 -13.86 -7.99 14.80
CA ARG A 204 -13.84 -7.47 13.41
C ARG A 204 -12.42 -7.22 12.90
N ARG A 205 -11.51 -6.78 13.79
CA ARG A 205 -10.09 -6.58 13.49
C ARG A 205 -9.43 -7.91 13.12
N TYR A 206 -9.63 -8.94 13.93
CA TYR A 206 -9.01 -10.25 13.74
C TYR A 206 -9.53 -10.98 12.50
N LEU A 207 -10.85 -10.96 12.25
CA LEU A 207 -11.42 -11.54 11.02
C LEU A 207 -10.93 -10.83 9.76
N LYS A 208 -10.69 -9.52 9.83
CA LYS A 208 -10.11 -8.78 8.70
C LYS A 208 -8.73 -9.35 8.33
N LEU A 209 -7.90 -9.70 9.31
CA LEU A 209 -6.59 -10.33 9.06
C LEU A 209 -6.75 -11.65 8.29
N LEU A 210 -7.60 -12.56 8.78
CA LEU A 210 -7.81 -13.85 8.11
C LEU A 210 -8.32 -13.70 6.66
N ARG A 211 -9.22 -12.74 6.43
CA ARG A 211 -9.81 -12.47 5.11
C ARG A 211 -8.82 -11.84 4.15
N ASP A 212 -8.11 -10.81 4.60
CA ASP A 212 -7.12 -10.11 3.78
C ASP A 212 -6.00 -11.07 3.40
N GLY A 213 -5.58 -11.93 4.33
CA GLY A 213 -4.55 -12.92 4.04
C GLY A 213 -4.99 -14.03 3.09
N ALA A 214 -6.22 -14.55 3.23
CA ALA A 214 -6.73 -15.54 2.28
C ALA A 214 -6.82 -14.99 0.85
N ARG A 215 -7.13 -13.69 0.72
CA ARG A 215 -7.13 -12.99 -0.58
C ARG A 215 -5.72 -12.77 -1.11
N GLU A 216 -4.79 -12.33 -0.25
CA GLU A 216 -3.39 -12.04 -0.62
C GLU A 216 -2.68 -13.27 -1.21
N HIS A 217 -2.88 -14.45 -0.62
CA HIS A 217 -2.27 -15.68 -1.13
C HIS A 217 -3.10 -16.38 -2.22
N GLY A 218 -4.24 -15.83 -2.62
CA GLY A 218 -5.09 -16.43 -3.64
C GLY A 218 -5.64 -17.81 -3.24
N LEU A 219 -6.05 -17.99 -1.98
CA LEU A 219 -6.71 -19.22 -1.53
C LEU A 219 -8.05 -19.43 -2.27
N PRO A 220 -8.56 -20.67 -2.42
CA PRO A 220 -9.77 -20.93 -3.20
C PRO A 220 -10.98 -20.08 -2.79
N GLU A 221 -11.75 -19.65 -3.79
CA GLU A 221 -12.85 -18.69 -3.58
C GLU A 221 -13.91 -19.23 -2.61
N SER A 222 -14.16 -20.54 -2.62
CA SER A 222 -15.06 -21.22 -1.68
C SER A 222 -14.62 -21.05 -0.21
N TYR A 223 -13.31 -21.13 0.07
CA TYR A 223 -12.75 -20.86 1.40
C TYR A 223 -12.83 -19.38 1.78
N GLN A 224 -12.57 -18.49 0.81
CA GLN A 224 -12.73 -17.04 1.03
C GLN A 224 -14.19 -16.65 1.32
N ARG A 225 -15.16 -17.32 0.70
CA ARG A 225 -16.60 -17.14 1.01
C ARG A 225 -16.93 -17.60 2.43
N TYR A 226 -16.38 -18.74 2.87
CA TYR A 226 -16.50 -19.19 4.26
C TYR A 226 -15.94 -18.15 5.26
N LEU A 227 -14.73 -17.64 5.04
CA LEU A 227 -14.17 -16.61 5.94
C LEU A 227 -15.00 -15.31 5.95
N ARG A 228 -15.65 -14.98 4.82
CA ARG A 228 -16.58 -13.85 4.72
C ARG A 228 -17.91 -14.09 5.46
N SER A 229 -18.40 -15.34 5.53
CA SER A 229 -19.64 -15.66 6.23
C SER A 229 -19.52 -15.62 7.76
N LEU A 230 -18.30 -15.71 8.30
CA LEU A 230 -18.05 -15.59 9.75
C LEU A 230 -18.50 -14.22 10.28
N GLN A 231 -19.35 -14.22 11.31
CA GLN A 231 -19.84 -12.99 11.91
C GLN A 231 -18.81 -12.40 12.89
N PRO A 232 -18.42 -11.12 12.74
CA PRO A 232 -17.55 -10.45 13.71
C PRO A 232 -18.30 -10.08 14.99
N TYR A 233 -17.62 -10.15 16.13
CA TYR A 233 -18.09 -9.56 17.37
C TYR A 233 -18.19 -8.03 17.25
N THR A 234 -19.34 -7.49 17.66
CA THR A 234 -19.57 -6.04 17.74
C THR A 234 -20.29 -5.66 19.03
N ILE A 235 -19.93 -4.50 19.57
CA ILE A 235 -20.58 -3.95 20.76
C ILE A 235 -21.85 -3.22 20.36
N THR A 236 -23.00 -3.70 20.84
CA THR A 236 -24.33 -3.21 20.48
C THR A 236 -24.88 -2.20 21.48
N HIS A 237 -24.58 -2.37 22.78
CA HIS A 237 -25.12 -1.53 23.85
C HIS A 237 -24.08 -0.61 24.50
N TRP A 238 -24.54 0.47 25.11
CA TRP A 238 -23.68 1.37 25.90
C TRP A 238 -23.17 0.71 27.20
N ARG A 239 -23.96 -0.23 27.77
CA ARG A 239 -23.58 -1.03 28.95
C ARG A 239 -22.34 -1.88 28.68
N GLN A 240 -22.28 -2.55 27.53
CA GLN A 240 -21.11 -3.31 27.08
C GLN A 240 -19.87 -2.40 26.88
N ARG A 241 -20.04 -1.16 26.41
CA ARG A 241 -18.93 -0.19 26.31
C ARG A 241 -18.37 0.19 27.68
N LEU A 242 -19.24 0.37 28.66
CA LEU A 242 -18.85 0.62 30.05
C LEU A 242 -18.16 -0.61 30.65
N GLY A 243 -18.73 -1.80 30.44
CA GLY A 243 -18.16 -3.09 30.84
C GLY A 243 -16.75 -3.29 30.27
N ARG A 244 -16.54 -2.99 28.98
CA ARG A 244 -15.21 -3.00 28.35
C ARG A 244 -14.21 -2.09 29.05
N CYS A 245 -14.60 -0.83 29.31
CA CYS A 245 -13.71 0.13 29.96
C CYS A 245 -13.32 -0.34 31.37
N LEU A 246 -14.28 -0.84 32.15
CA LEU A 246 -14.03 -1.33 33.51
C LEU A 246 -13.18 -2.61 33.51
N LEU A 247 -13.48 -3.56 32.63
CA LEU A 247 -12.73 -4.81 32.51
C LEU A 247 -11.27 -4.54 32.14
N LEU A 248 -11.03 -3.69 31.13
CA LEU A 248 -9.68 -3.32 30.72
C LEU A 248 -8.95 -2.53 31.80
N LEU A 249 -9.63 -1.65 32.53
CA LEU A 249 -9.01 -0.89 33.63
C LEU A 249 -8.53 -1.80 34.76
N ILE A 250 -9.30 -2.84 35.09
CA ILE A 250 -8.95 -3.81 36.14
C ILE A 250 -7.85 -4.77 35.65
N TRP A 251 -8.02 -5.37 34.47
CA TRP A 251 -7.22 -6.51 34.05
C TRP A 251 -6.03 -6.17 33.14
N ALA A 252 -6.10 -5.12 32.33
CA ALA A 252 -5.02 -4.80 31.39
C ALA A 252 -3.69 -4.38 32.06
N PRO A 253 -3.66 -3.61 33.16
CA PRO A 253 -2.40 -3.25 33.81
C PRO A 253 -1.62 -4.48 34.33
N MET A 254 -2.32 -5.42 34.98
CA MET A 254 -1.72 -6.68 35.45
C MET A 254 -1.15 -7.50 34.29
N LEU A 255 -1.90 -7.53 33.19
CA LEU A 255 -1.52 -8.24 31.99
C LEU A 255 -0.27 -7.65 31.32
N LEU A 256 -0.12 -6.34 31.33
CA LEU A 256 1.06 -5.65 30.81
C LEU A 256 2.30 -5.90 31.66
N VAL A 257 2.15 -5.92 33.00
CA VAL A 257 3.23 -6.27 33.92
C VAL A 257 3.67 -7.72 33.68
N PHE A 258 2.71 -8.63 33.60
CA PHE A 258 2.99 -10.04 33.35
C PHE A 258 3.78 -10.25 32.05
N LEU A 259 3.39 -9.59 30.95
CA LEU A 259 4.12 -9.68 29.69
C LEU A 259 5.56 -9.20 29.77
N LYS A 260 5.78 -8.09 30.48
CA LYS A 260 7.13 -7.56 30.68
C LYS A 260 7.98 -8.56 31.44
N VAL A 261 7.43 -9.17 32.49
CA VAL A 261 8.13 -10.17 33.29
C VAL A 261 8.43 -11.41 32.44
N THR A 262 7.47 -11.92 31.67
CA THR A 262 7.69 -13.11 30.84
C THR A 262 8.83 -12.93 29.84
N GLY A 263 8.97 -11.76 29.22
CA GLY A 263 10.05 -11.50 28.26
C GLY A 263 11.46 -11.72 28.81
N PHE A 264 11.66 -11.56 30.13
CA PHE A 264 12.96 -11.81 30.78
C PHE A 264 13.23 -13.28 31.10
N PHE A 265 12.21 -14.15 31.12
CA PHE A 265 12.31 -15.54 31.58
C PHE A 265 12.11 -16.58 30.48
N VAL A 266 11.92 -16.17 29.22
CA VAL A 266 11.78 -17.12 28.11
C VAL A 266 13.16 -17.65 27.70
N ASP A 267 13.27 -18.98 27.61
CA ASP A 267 14.49 -19.64 27.17
C ASP A 267 14.77 -19.46 25.67
N GLU A 268 15.96 -19.87 25.21
CA GLU A 268 16.37 -19.78 23.79
C GLU A 268 15.47 -20.59 22.83
N THR A 269 14.66 -21.52 23.36
CA THR A 269 13.69 -22.32 22.60
C THR A 269 12.30 -21.67 22.53
N GLY A 270 12.11 -20.54 23.21
CA GLY A 270 10.85 -19.82 23.25
C GLY A 270 9.83 -20.36 24.25
N LYS A 271 10.24 -21.17 25.24
CA LYS A 271 9.35 -21.74 26.26
C LYS A 271 9.47 -20.98 27.58
N LEU A 272 8.32 -20.80 28.25
CA LEU A 272 8.24 -20.29 29.62
C LEU A 272 8.55 -21.38 30.65
N PRO A 273 9.17 -21.05 31.80
CA PRO A 273 9.25 -21.95 32.94
C PRO A 273 7.84 -22.37 33.36
N THR A 274 7.65 -23.67 33.66
CA THR A 274 6.34 -24.25 33.92
C THR A 274 5.55 -23.51 35.00
N GLY A 275 6.22 -23.03 36.05
CA GLY A 275 5.59 -22.24 37.11
C GLY A 275 5.00 -20.90 36.62
N LEU A 276 5.69 -20.20 35.71
CA LEU A 276 5.25 -18.91 35.16
C LEU A 276 4.09 -19.08 34.17
N ALA A 277 4.13 -20.17 33.38
CA ALA A 277 3.02 -20.61 32.53
C ALA A 277 1.75 -20.92 33.35
N THR A 278 1.88 -21.60 34.48
CA THR A 278 0.75 -21.87 35.39
C THR A 278 0.14 -20.58 35.95
N VAL A 279 0.97 -19.60 36.32
CA VAL A 279 0.50 -18.28 36.79
C VAL A 279 -0.30 -17.55 35.71
N MET A 280 0.12 -17.60 34.44
CA MET A 280 -0.63 -17.01 33.33
C MET A 280 -2.00 -17.66 33.16
N SER A 281 -2.05 -18.99 33.19
CA SER A 281 -3.30 -19.73 33.06
C SER A 281 -4.24 -19.46 34.25
N MET A 282 -3.71 -19.31 35.47
CA MET A 282 -4.49 -18.89 36.64
C MET A 282 -5.05 -17.48 36.47
N TRP A 283 -4.25 -16.53 35.98
CA TRP A 283 -4.67 -15.16 35.72
C TRP A 283 -5.78 -15.09 34.67
N LEU A 284 -5.62 -15.76 33.52
CA LEU A 284 -6.63 -15.85 32.48
C LEU A 284 -7.93 -16.45 33.01
N ASN A 285 -7.85 -17.54 33.77
CA ASN A 285 -9.01 -18.17 34.38
C ASN A 285 -9.72 -17.24 35.37
N LEU A 286 -8.99 -16.48 36.17
CA LEU A 286 -9.58 -15.53 37.12
C LEU A 286 -10.29 -14.37 36.42
N MET A 287 -9.69 -13.82 35.36
CA MET A 287 -10.31 -12.80 34.51
C MET A 287 -11.63 -13.32 33.92
N TRP A 288 -11.60 -14.50 33.30
CA TRP A 288 -12.79 -15.12 32.70
C TRP A 288 -13.87 -15.44 33.74
N ARG A 289 -13.51 -15.93 34.93
CA ARG A 289 -14.46 -16.13 36.04
C ARG A 289 -15.09 -14.81 36.51
N SER A 290 -14.30 -13.73 36.61
CA SER A 290 -14.83 -12.41 36.97
C SER A 290 -15.80 -11.90 35.90
N TYR A 291 -15.50 -12.17 34.63
CA TYR A 291 -16.35 -11.77 33.53
C TYR A 291 -17.68 -12.55 33.53
N GLU A 292 -17.65 -13.87 33.67
CA GLU A 292 -18.87 -14.70 33.72
C GLU A 292 -19.75 -14.39 34.94
N ALA A 293 -19.14 -14.21 36.12
CA ALA A 293 -19.89 -14.02 37.36
C ALA A 293 -20.43 -12.59 37.54
N MET A 294 -19.74 -11.58 37.02
CA MET A 294 -20.10 -10.18 37.26
C MET A 294 -20.31 -9.36 35.99
N PHE A 295 -19.41 -9.43 35.01
CA PHE A 295 -19.49 -8.52 33.87
C PHE A 295 -20.60 -8.90 32.89
N LYS A 296 -20.72 -10.18 32.54
CA LYS A 296 -21.73 -10.66 31.60
C LYS A 296 -23.16 -10.40 32.10
N PRO A 297 -23.54 -10.68 33.36
CA PRO A 297 -24.87 -10.35 33.87
C PRO A 297 -25.16 -8.84 33.97
N VAL A 298 -24.15 -8.01 34.25
CA VAL A 298 -24.33 -6.58 34.52
C VAL A 298 -24.23 -5.71 33.26
N PHE A 299 -23.35 -6.07 32.33
CA PHE A 299 -22.99 -5.25 31.18
C PHE A 299 -23.38 -5.86 29.82
N GLY A 300 -23.86 -7.11 29.79
CA GLY A 300 -24.21 -7.84 28.57
C GLY A 300 -23.05 -8.68 28.04
N ASP A 301 -23.33 -9.45 26.98
CA ASP A 301 -22.41 -10.45 26.42
C ASP A 301 -21.16 -9.78 25.79
N GLY A 302 -19.99 -10.19 26.27
CA GLY A 302 -18.68 -9.74 25.80
C GLY A 302 -18.01 -10.70 24.81
N GLU A 303 -18.67 -11.80 24.47
CA GLU A 303 -18.22 -12.86 23.57
C GLU A 303 -19.03 -12.93 22.28
N ARG A 304 -20.29 -12.47 22.31
CA ARG A 304 -21.23 -12.51 21.18
C ARG A 304 -21.93 -11.18 20.96
N THR A 305 -22.24 -10.90 19.70
CA THR A 305 -23.09 -9.77 19.33
C THR A 305 -24.54 -10.06 19.74
N GLU A 306 -25.13 -9.21 20.57
CA GLU A 306 -26.53 -9.33 21.00
C GLU A 306 -27.47 -8.77 19.92
N THR A 307 -28.57 -9.46 19.61
CA THR A 307 -29.60 -8.95 18.68
C THR A 307 -30.38 -7.82 19.34
N VAL A 308 -30.46 -6.67 18.70
CA VAL A 308 -31.25 -5.53 19.18
C VAL A 308 -32.73 -5.89 19.06
N ASN A 309 -33.45 -5.99 20.18
CA ASN A 309 -34.91 -6.04 20.16
C ASN A 309 -35.46 -4.65 19.81
N ASP A 310 -36.47 -4.60 18.95
CA ASP A 310 -37.07 -3.35 18.45
C ASP A 310 -37.60 -2.43 19.57
N ASP A 311 -37.94 -3.00 20.73
CA ASP A 311 -38.42 -2.27 21.91
C ASP A 311 -37.38 -1.31 22.54
N ASP A 312 -36.07 -1.56 22.36
CA ASP A 312 -34.99 -0.75 22.95
C ASP A 312 -34.59 0.47 22.07
N MET A 313 -35.01 0.49 20.80
CA MET A 313 -34.78 1.64 19.90
C MET A 313 -35.59 2.87 20.33
N ASP A 314 -36.82 2.66 20.81
CA ASP A 314 -37.72 3.73 21.24
C ASP A 314 -37.22 4.46 22.52
N ALA A 315 -36.55 3.73 23.43
CA ALA A 315 -35.96 4.33 24.62
C ALA A 315 -34.75 5.23 24.30
N SER A 316 -33.93 4.84 23.31
CA SER A 316 -32.78 5.60 22.81
C SER A 316 -33.20 6.87 22.06
N GLU A 317 -34.26 6.77 21.25
CA GLU A 317 -34.78 7.89 20.46
C GLU A 317 -35.56 8.90 21.31
N GLY A 318 -36.31 8.41 22.31
CA GLY A 318 -36.94 9.24 23.35
C GLY A 318 -35.93 10.02 24.21
N HIS A 319 -34.79 9.40 24.53
CA HIS A 319 -33.70 10.06 25.28
C HIS A 319 -32.99 11.13 24.42
N ARG A 320 -32.76 10.87 23.13
CA ARG A 320 -32.19 11.85 22.18
C ARG A 320 -33.13 13.03 21.92
N ARG A 321 -34.46 12.82 21.88
CA ARG A 321 -35.46 13.91 21.77
C ARG A 321 -35.55 14.76 23.04
N ARG A 322 -35.47 14.16 24.23
CA ARG A 322 -35.41 14.90 25.52
C ARG A 322 -34.10 15.69 25.72
N LEU A 323 -32.99 15.24 25.14
CA LEU A 323 -31.71 15.97 25.18
C LEU A 323 -31.64 17.14 24.18
N ARG A 324 -32.39 17.09 23.07
CA ARG A 324 -32.49 18.21 22.11
C ARG A 324 -33.33 19.37 22.64
N SER A 325 -34.37 19.12 23.43
CA SER A 325 -35.23 20.19 23.99
C SER A 325 -34.62 20.95 25.18
N ARG A 326 -33.59 20.40 25.83
CA ARG A 326 -32.92 21.04 27.00
C ARG A 326 -31.67 21.85 26.66
N ARG A 327 -31.23 21.92 25.39
CA ARG A 327 -29.96 22.55 25.00
C ARG A 327 -30.01 24.06 24.71
N ARG A 328 -31.10 24.76 25.06
CA ARG A 328 -31.19 26.24 24.94
C ARG A 328 -31.09 27.03 26.23
N ARG A 329 -30.96 26.40 27.41
CA ARG A 329 -30.69 27.12 28.67
C ARG A 329 -29.92 26.26 29.66
N ARG A 330 -28.60 26.50 29.80
CA ARG A 330 -27.88 26.76 31.07
C ARG A 330 -26.38 26.48 30.98
N ARG A 331 -25.67 27.31 31.75
CA ARG A 331 -24.23 27.40 31.98
C ARG A 331 -23.59 26.06 32.36
N MET A 332 -22.41 25.84 31.77
CA MET A 332 -21.19 25.31 32.38
C MET A 332 -21.36 24.48 33.67
N PHE A 333 -21.48 23.16 33.53
CA PHE A 333 -21.08 22.20 34.56
C PHE A 333 -19.79 21.52 34.08
N ARG A 334 -18.70 21.73 34.84
CA ARG A 334 -17.41 21.07 34.64
C ARG A 334 -17.58 19.56 34.84
N VAL A 335 -17.27 18.77 33.82
CA VAL A 335 -17.04 17.32 33.95
C VAL A 335 -15.79 17.10 34.83
N PRO A 336 -15.78 16.15 35.79
CA PRO A 336 -14.66 15.95 36.69
C PRO A 336 -13.35 15.63 35.95
N LEU A 337 -12.26 16.15 36.51
CA LEU A 337 -10.90 16.17 35.97
C LEU A 337 -10.36 14.79 35.52
N LEU A 338 -10.86 13.69 36.09
CA LEU A 338 -10.40 12.32 35.79
C LEU A 338 -10.74 11.85 34.36
N LEU A 339 -11.88 12.22 33.79
CA LEU A 339 -12.24 11.86 32.41
C LEU A 339 -11.44 12.65 31.37
N ARG A 340 -10.97 13.85 31.72
CA ARG A 340 -10.02 14.61 30.90
C ARG A 340 -8.61 14.06 30.98
N PHE A 341 -8.26 13.37 32.07
CA PHE A 341 -6.97 12.70 32.20
C PHE A 341 -6.87 11.50 31.24
N PHE A 342 -7.94 10.71 31.04
CA PHE A 342 -7.93 9.59 30.08
C PHE A 342 -7.98 10.00 28.61
N HIS A 343 -8.46 11.21 28.28
CA HIS A 343 -8.37 11.78 26.92
C HIS A 343 -7.07 12.56 26.65
N LYS A 344 -6.26 12.83 27.69
CA LYS A 344 -5.00 13.60 27.62
C LYS A 344 -3.77 12.87 28.16
N MET A 345 -3.87 11.58 28.48
CA MET A 345 -2.65 10.77 28.58
C MET A 345 -2.05 10.68 27.18
N PRO A 346 -0.74 10.89 27.02
CA PRO A 346 -0.10 10.57 25.75
C PRO A 346 -0.38 9.08 25.52
N ALA A 347 -0.87 8.74 24.33
CA ALA A 347 -0.91 7.37 23.86
C ALA A 347 0.44 6.98 23.25
N PRO A 348 1.50 6.75 24.05
CA PRO A 348 2.53 5.85 23.62
C PRO A 348 2.76 4.82 24.71
N LEU A 349 2.34 3.59 24.43
CA LEU A 349 3.13 2.38 24.74
C LEU A 349 2.47 1.10 24.20
N LEU A 350 1.27 1.17 23.60
CA LEU A 350 0.57 -0.01 23.05
C LEU A 350 0.07 0.14 21.61
N LEU A 351 0.55 1.15 20.89
CA LEU A 351 0.42 1.28 19.45
C LEU A 351 1.83 1.15 18.86
N GLY A 352 2.03 0.14 18.03
CA GLY A 352 3.12 0.04 17.06
C GLY A 352 2.78 0.99 15.93
N GLY A 353 2.71 2.27 16.31
CA GLY A 353 3.01 3.34 15.41
C GLY A 353 4.51 3.31 15.16
N HIS A 354 4.88 3.63 13.94
CA HIS A 354 6.26 3.83 13.57
C HIS A 354 6.87 4.91 14.50
N VAL A 355 8.10 4.67 14.97
CA VAL A 355 8.78 5.57 15.93
C VAL A 355 9.03 6.94 15.27
N ARG A 356 9.19 6.96 13.95
CA ARG A 356 9.38 8.16 13.14
C ARG A 356 8.25 8.32 12.14
N LYS A 357 8.04 9.57 11.72
CA LYS A 357 7.01 9.97 10.76
C LYS A 357 7.67 10.50 9.50
N HIS A 358 6.97 10.43 8.38
CA HIS A 358 7.46 10.96 7.12
C HIS A 358 7.35 12.48 7.09
N LYS A 359 8.50 13.14 6.89
CA LYS A 359 8.56 14.55 6.50
C LYS A 359 8.42 14.65 4.98
N VAL A 360 7.58 15.60 4.53
CA VAL A 360 7.19 15.77 3.13
C VAL A 360 7.60 17.16 2.64
N THR A 361 8.24 17.22 1.48
CA THR A 361 8.59 18.47 0.80
C THR A 361 8.03 18.50 -0.62
N ILE A 362 7.35 19.59 -0.97
CA ILE A 362 6.97 19.91 -2.34
C ILE A 362 8.09 20.71 -2.99
N VAL A 363 8.68 20.16 -4.04
CA VAL A 363 9.71 20.80 -4.85
C VAL A 363 9.00 21.50 -6.01
N GLY A 364 8.57 22.74 -5.77
CA GLY A 364 7.88 23.60 -6.75
C GLY A 364 6.66 24.30 -6.17
N SER A 365 6.47 25.56 -6.56
CA SER A 365 5.46 26.47 -6.00
C SER A 365 4.56 27.12 -7.07
N GLY A 366 4.55 26.59 -8.28
CA GLY A 366 3.64 27.05 -9.34
C GLY A 366 2.17 26.78 -8.99
N ASN A 367 1.28 26.98 -9.97
CA ASN A 367 -0.16 26.78 -9.77
C ASN A 367 -0.47 25.35 -9.26
N TRP A 368 0.00 24.33 -9.98
CA TRP A 368 -0.16 22.93 -9.56
C TRP A 368 0.66 22.59 -8.30
N GLY A 369 1.84 23.19 -8.12
CA GLY A 369 2.68 23.01 -6.93
C GLY A 369 1.95 23.40 -5.65
N SER A 370 1.31 24.57 -5.68
CA SER A 370 0.52 25.11 -4.58
C SER A 370 -0.75 24.27 -4.32
N THR A 371 -1.44 23.81 -5.37
CA THR A 371 -2.62 22.94 -5.23
C THR A 371 -2.27 21.59 -4.60
N ILE A 372 -1.18 20.96 -5.04
CA ILE A 372 -0.71 19.70 -4.45
C ILE A 372 -0.23 19.92 -3.01
N ALA A 373 0.47 21.03 -2.72
CA ALA A 373 0.85 21.39 -1.37
C ALA A 373 -0.36 21.50 -0.44
N LYS A 374 -1.47 22.12 -0.90
CA LYS A 374 -2.74 22.18 -0.16
C LYS A 374 -3.28 20.78 0.18
N ILE A 375 -3.38 19.90 -0.81
CA ILE A 375 -3.87 18.51 -0.62
C ILE A 375 -3.00 17.76 0.40
N VAL A 376 -1.69 17.80 0.21
CA VAL A 376 -0.72 17.11 1.06
C VAL A 376 -0.76 17.66 2.48
N ALA A 377 -0.86 18.98 2.64
CA ALA A 377 -0.95 19.62 3.95
C ALA A 377 -2.26 19.31 4.70
N GLU A 378 -3.39 19.14 4.00
CA GLU A 378 -4.64 18.67 4.61
C GLU A 378 -4.51 17.23 5.14
N ASN A 379 -3.87 16.36 4.37
CA ASN A 379 -3.75 14.94 4.70
C ASN A 379 -2.69 14.68 5.78
N THR A 380 -1.57 15.40 5.79
CA THR A 380 -0.57 15.32 6.87
C THR A 380 -1.15 15.75 8.23
N ARG A 381 -2.09 16.70 8.26
CA ARG A 381 -2.85 17.04 9.49
C ARG A 381 -3.81 15.95 9.93
N THR A 382 -4.35 15.18 8.98
CA THR A 382 -5.31 14.11 9.24
C THR A 382 -4.60 12.83 9.71
N HIS A 383 -3.44 12.51 9.12
CA HIS A 383 -2.68 11.28 9.31
C HIS A 383 -1.39 11.53 10.11
N LYS A 384 -1.54 12.12 11.31
CA LYS A 384 -0.41 12.51 12.19
C LYS A 384 0.37 11.34 12.75
N ASP A 385 -0.11 10.12 12.58
CA ASP A 385 0.57 8.87 12.94
C ASP A 385 1.58 8.43 11.87
N ILE A 386 1.43 8.89 10.63
CA ILE A 386 2.27 8.53 9.49
C ILE A 386 3.17 9.69 9.07
N PHE A 387 2.64 10.91 9.06
CA PHE A 387 3.33 12.09 8.53
C PHE A 387 3.60 13.15 9.61
N GLU A 388 4.68 13.90 9.43
CA GLU A 388 4.85 15.16 10.14
C GLU A 388 3.81 16.17 9.66
N GLU A 389 3.29 16.98 10.59
CA GLU A 389 2.22 17.94 10.26
C GLU A 389 2.74 19.07 9.35
N THR A 390 4.01 19.44 9.44
CA THR A 390 4.57 20.53 8.62
C THR A 390 4.97 20.02 7.24
N VAL A 391 4.51 20.71 6.19
CA VAL A 391 4.89 20.44 4.80
C VAL A 391 5.78 21.58 4.33
N GLN A 392 7.00 21.27 3.91
CA GLN A 392 7.87 22.24 3.26
C GLN A 392 7.43 22.42 1.81
N MET A 393 7.39 23.65 1.33
CA MET A 393 7.17 23.97 -0.08
C MET A 393 8.31 24.86 -0.54
N TRP A 394 9.16 24.33 -1.42
CA TRP A 394 10.21 25.15 -2.03
C TRP A 394 9.58 26.16 -3.00
N VAL A 395 9.90 27.43 -2.77
CA VAL A 395 9.45 28.56 -3.59
C VAL A 395 10.69 29.25 -4.13
N PHE A 396 10.84 29.31 -5.45
CA PHE A 396 11.87 30.17 -6.04
C PHE A 396 11.58 31.62 -5.63
N GLU A 397 12.54 32.28 -4.97
CA GLU A 397 12.31 33.58 -4.36
C GLU A 397 12.13 34.65 -5.43
N GLU A 398 11.03 35.38 -5.33
CA GLU A 398 10.68 36.46 -6.24
C GLU A 398 10.17 37.66 -5.44
N ASN A 399 10.48 38.86 -5.94
CA ASN A 399 9.90 40.09 -5.43
C ASN A 399 8.59 40.35 -6.17
N VAL A 400 7.47 40.31 -5.43
CA VAL A 400 6.11 40.43 -5.97
C VAL A 400 5.44 41.66 -5.37
N VAL A 401 4.74 42.42 -6.21
CA VAL A 401 3.87 43.51 -5.78
C VAL A 401 2.44 42.98 -5.67
N ILE A 402 1.81 43.18 -4.51
CA ILE A 402 0.41 42.80 -4.31
C ILE A 402 -0.46 43.83 -5.04
N PRO A 403 -1.33 43.44 -5.98
CA PRO A 403 -2.14 44.40 -6.73
C PRO A 403 -3.22 45.04 -5.82
N PRO A 404 -3.64 46.29 -6.06
CA PRO A 404 -4.67 46.97 -5.26
C PRO A 404 -6.01 46.23 -5.14
N GLY A 405 -6.33 45.36 -6.11
CA GLY A 405 -7.53 44.51 -6.08
C GLY A 405 -7.40 43.22 -5.27
N SER A 406 -6.22 42.93 -4.70
CA SER A 406 -6.02 41.76 -3.84
C SER A 406 -6.56 42.01 -2.44
N LYS A 407 -7.14 40.99 -1.81
CA LYS A 407 -7.60 41.06 -0.41
C LYS A 407 -6.47 41.29 0.61
N HIS A 408 -5.22 41.09 0.19
CA HIS A 408 -4.01 41.29 1.02
C HIS A 408 -3.28 42.59 0.70
N TYR A 409 -3.87 43.47 -0.10
CA TYR A 409 -3.28 44.77 -0.39
C TYR A 409 -3.29 45.66 0.87
N ASP A 410 -2.12 46.21 1.20
CA ASP A 410 -1.96 47.18 2.27
C ASP A 410 -1.54 48.53 1.67
N ALA A 411 -2.36 49.56 1.88
CA ALA A 411 -2.09 50.91 1.40
C ALA A 411 -0.82 51.51 2.03
N ALA A 412 -0.41 51.06 3.22
CA ALA A 412 0.82 51.50 3.87
C ALA A 412 2.07 50.91 3.20
N VAL A 413 1.98 49.69 2.66
CA VAL A 413 3.06 49.04 1.88
C VAL A 413 3.05 49.51 0.42
N GLY A 414 1.88 49.87 -0.10
CA GLY A 414 1.70 50.41 -1.44
C GLY A 414 2.16 49.43 -2.53
N GLN A 415 2.98 49.91 -3.47
CA GLN A 415 3.54 49.08 -4.55
C GLN A 415 4.96 48.57 -4.26
N GLN A 416 5.38 48.54 -2.99
CA GLN A 416 6.70 48.02 -2.65
C GLN A 416 6.78 46.50 -2.93
N PRO A 417 7.83 46.04 -3.64
CA PRO A 417 8.02 44.61 -3.86
C PRO A 417 8.31 43.88 -2.55
N GLN A 418 7.61 42.77 -2.33
CA GLN A 418 7.76 41.91 -1.14
C GLN A 418 8.20 40.50 -1.56
N LYS A 419 8.93 39.82 -0.68
CA LYS A 419 9.35 38.43 -0.92
C LYS A 419 8.15 37.49 -0.97
N LEU A 420 8.00 36.73 -2.04
CA LEU A 420 6.88 35.80 -2.24
C LEU A 420 6.78 34.78 -1.11
N THR A 421 7.91 34.27 -0.59
CA THR A 421 7.90 33.33 0.55
C THR A 421 7.29 33.95 1.80
N SER A 422 7.59 35.23 2.07
CA SER A 422 7.06 35.96 3.22
C SER A 422 5.56 36.18 3.07
N ILE A 423 5.09 36.56 1.89
CA ILE A 423 3.65 36.68 1.58
C ILE A 423 2.93 35.36 1.83
N ILE A 424 3.45 34.24 1.28
CA ILE A 424 2.81 32.93 1.44
C ILE A 424 2.76 32.51 2.91
N ASN A 425 3.85 32.69 3.67
CA ASN A 425 3.88 32.30 5.08
C ASN A 425 2.98 33.18 5.97
N SER A 426 2.82 34.47 5.65
CA SER A 426 1.99 35.40 6.42
C SER A 426 0.51 35.29 6.10
N PHE A 427 0.17 35.20 4.82
CA PHE A 427 -1.22 35.24 4.35
C PHE A 427 -1.79 33.87 4.01
N HIS A 428 -0.95 32.84 3.98
CA HIS A 428 -1.29 31.49 3.53
C HIS A 428 -1.97 31.51 2.16
N GLU A 429 -1.39 32.25 1.22
CA GLU A 429 -1.88 32.35 -0.15
C GLU A 429 -0.73 32.61 -1.11
N ASN A 430 -0.69 31.85 -2.21
CA ASN A 430 0.22 32.13 -3.31
C ASN A 430 -0.42 33.13 -4.28
N VAL A 431 -0.30 34.41 -3.94
CA VAL A 431 -0.95 35.53 -4.65
C VAL A 431 -0.58 35.62 -6.13
N LYS A 432 0.55 35.04 -6.54
CA LYS A 432 1.02 35.05 -7.92
C LYS A 432 0.52 33.86 -8.72
N TYR A 433 0.66 32.65 -8.18
CA TYR A 433 0.44 31.43 -8.95
C TYR A 433 -0.89 30.73 -8.67
N LEU A 434 -1.52 31.00 -7.52
CA LEU A 434 -2.82 30.44 -7.14
C LEU A 434 -3.64 31.49 -6.34
N PRO A 435 -3.96 32.65 -6.93
CA PRO A 435 -4.65 33.73 -6.24
C PRO A 435 -6.07 33.33 -5.81
N GLY A 436 -6.51 33.83 -4.66
CA GLY A 436 -7.85 33.61 -4.10
C GLY A 436 -8.01 32.31 -3.32
N VAL A 437 -7.05 31.39 -3.38
CA VAL A 437 -7.10 30.10 -2.67
C VAL A 437 -6.34 30.20 -1.35
N THR A 438 -7.00 29.84 -0.26
CA THR A 438 -6.36 29.79 1.07
C THR A 438 -5.63 28.45 1.23
N LEU A 439 -4.32 28.53 1.47
CA LEU A 439 -3.45 27.41 1.76
C LEU A 439 -3.52 27.01 3.24
N PRO A 440 -3.36 25.71 3.58
CA PRO A 440 -3.25 25.29 4.96
C PRO A 440 -2.06 25.93 5.70
N PRO A 441 -2.22 26.31 6.98
CA PRO A 441 -1.20 27.06 7.72
C PRO A 441 0.03 26.22 8.10
N ASN A 442 -0.03 24.90 7.93
CA ASN A 442 1.07 23.97 8.12
C ASN A 442 1.96 23.83 6.87
N ILE A 443 1.72 24.61 5.82
CA ILE A 443 2.65 24.78 4.69
C ILE A 443 3.64 25.87 5.05
N VAL A 444 4.93 25.56 4.89
CA VAL A 444 6.02 26.53 5.05
C VAL A 444 6.66 26.77 3.69
N ALA A 445 6.50 27.98 3.16
CA ALA A 445 7.19 28.44 1.97
C ALA A 445 8.66 28.72 2.30
N ASN A 446 9.57 28.03 1.61
CA ASN A 446 11.00 28.09 1.88
C ASN A 446 11.77 28.49 0.60
N PRO A 447 12.59 29.56 0.62
CA PRO A 447 13.36 29.97 -0.56
C PRO A 447 14.56 29.07 -0.86
N SER A 448 15.10 28.40 0.15
CA SER A 448 16.28 27.55 0.02
C SER A 448 15.85 26.12 -0.27
N ILE A 449 16.15 25.63 -1.48
CA ILE A 449 15.80 24.26 -1.85
C ILE A 449 16.52 23.23 -0.97
N VAL A 450 17.80 23.46 -0.65
CA VAL A 450 18.62 22.60 0.19
C VAL A 450 18.06 22.53 1.62
N ASP A 451 17.56 23.64 2.15
CA ASP A 451 16.92 23.67 3.47
C ASP A 451 15.53 23.00 3.43
N ALA A 452 14.76 23.25 2.38
CA ALA A 452 13.42 22.68 2.21
C ALA A 452 13.43 21.16 2.13
N VAL A 453 14.42 20.55 1.46
CA VAL A 453 14.53 19.08 1.31
C VAL A 453 15.26 18.39 2.47
N ARG A 454 15.86 19.16 3.39
CA ARG A 454 16.63 18.62 4.51
C ARG A 454 15.75 17.71 5.37
N ASP A 455 16.25 16.51 5.66
CA ASP A 455 15.57 15.47 6.44
C ASP A 455 14.23 14.98 5.87
N SER A 456 13.87 15.39 4.64
CA SER A 456 12.61 14.98 4.03
C SER A 456 12.71 13.57 3.47
N THR A 457 11.76 12.73 3.88
CA THR A 457 11.68 11.33 3.44
C THR A 457 10.86 11.16 2.18
N ILE A 458 9.96 12.10 1.88
CA ILE A 458 9.14 12.12 0.67
C ILE A 458 9.34 13.47 -0.04
N LEU A 459 9.73 13.41 -1.31
CA LEU A 459 9.91 14.57 -2.18
C LEU A 459 8.87 14.53 -3.31
N ILE A 460 8.12 15.61 -3.49
CA ILE A 460 7.11 15.71 -4.55
C ILE A 460 7.58 16.73 -5.57
N PHE A 461 8.01 16.28 -6.74
CA PHE A 461 8.56 17.13 -7.79
C PHE A 461 7.44 17.69 -8.66
N ASN A 462 7.23 19.00 -8.60
CA ASN A 462 6.17 19.67 -9.34
C ASN A 462 6.62 21.03 -9.89
N LEU A 463 7.53 20.98 -10.85
CA LEU A 463 8.08 22.14 -11.54
C LEU A 463 8.07 21.91 -13.06
N PRO A 464 8.11 22.97 -13.87
CA PRO A 464 8.36 22.85 -15.30
C PRO A 464 9.66 22.07 -15.57
N HIS A 465 9.64 21.17 -16.56
CA HIS A 465 10.76 20.27 -16.84
C HIS A 465 12.08 21.02 -17.11
N GLN A 466 12.03 22.22 -17.70
CA GLN A 466 13.22 23.02 -17.99
C GLN A 466 14.06 23.40 -16.76
N PHE A 467 13.49 23.32 -15.55
CA PHE A 467 14.19 23.65 -14.30
C PHE A 467 14.64 22.42 -13.51
N ILE A 468 14.26 21.21 -13.93
CA ILE A 468 14.50 20.00 -13.14
C ILE A 468 15.98 19.69 -12.99
N GLU A 469 16.78 19.98 -14.01
CA GLU A 469 18.20 19.68 -14.01
C GLU A 469 18.95 20.50 -12.96
N ASN A 470 18.83 21.82 -13.04
CA ASN A 470 19.42 22.73 -12.07
C ASN A 470 18.94 22.44 -10.63
N VAL A 471 17.66 22.10 -10.45
CA VAL A 471 17.10 21.73 -9.15
C VAL A 471 17.72 20.44 -8.61
N CYS A 472 17.83 19.39 -9.43
CA CYS A 472 18.45 18.14 -9.05
C CYS A 472 19.93 18.32 -8.71
N ASP A 473 20.67 19.13 -9.46
CA ASP A 473 22.08 19.41 -9.18
C ASP A 473 22.27 20.12 -7.83
N GLN A 474 21.41 21.07 -7.48
CA GLN A 474 21.48 21.78 -6.21
C GLN A 474 21.21 20.90 -4.99
N ILE A 475 20.34 19.88 -5.10
CA ILE A 475 19.99 19.00 -3.98
C ILE A 475 20.76 17.67 -3.97
N ARG A 476 21.57 17.39 -5.00
CA ARG A 476 22.40 16.19 -5.07
C ARG A 476 23.34 16.17 -3.86
N GLY A 477 23.28 15.08 -3.09
CA GLY A 477 24.06 14.93 -1.86
C GLY A 477 23.50 15.67 -0.63
N HIS A 478 22.39 16.40 -0.77
CA HIS A 478 21.73 17.13 0.33
C HIS A 478 20.39 16.51 0.77
N ILE A 479 19.97 15.41 0.14
CA ILE A 479 18.76 14.66 0.50
C ILE A 479 19.11 13.42 1.33
N LEU A 480 18.12 12.88 2.04
CA LEU A 480 18.29 11.59 2.72
C LEU A 480 18.51 10.48 1.68
N PRO A 481 19.47 9.57 1.89
CA PRO A 481 19.79 8.52 0.90
C PRO A 481 18.66 7.49 0.72
N TYR A 482 17.72 7.44 1.67
CA TYR A 482 16.52 6.60 1.64
C TYR A 482 15.24 7.40 1.35
N ALA A 483 15.35 8.66 0.93
CA ALA A 483 14.19 9.43 0.49
C ALA A 483 13.53 8.79 -0.74
N ARG A 484 12.24 9.03 -0.94
CA ARG A 484 11.47 8.59 -2.11
C ARG A 484 10.75 9.78 -2.75
N GLY A 485 10.51 9.67 -4.05
CA GLY A 485 9.93 10.73 -4.85
C GLY A 485 8.57 10.38 -5.45
N ILE A 486 7.77 11.40 -5.75
CA ILE A 486 6.69 11.35 -6.75
C ILE A 486 6.89 12.50 -7.71
N SER A 487 6.96 12.22 -9.01
CA SER A 487 6.99 13.24 -10.05
C SER A 487 5.57 13.57 -10.52
N CYS A 488 5.20 14.85 -10.41
CA CYS A 488 3.98 15.42 -11.01
C CYS A 488 4.27 16.06 -12.37
N ILE A 489 5.48 15.89 -12.90
CA ILE A 489 5.94 16.53 -14.15
C ILE A 489 5.36 15.74 -15.33
N LYS A 490 4.53 16.40 -16.14
CA LYS A 490 3.98 15.84 -17.38
C LYS A 490 4.96 16.08 -18.52
N GLY A 491 5.37 15.00 -19.19
CA GLY A 491 6.32 15.02 -20.31
C GLY A 491 7.24 13.79 -20.29
N VAL A 492 8.04 13.66 -21.34
CA VAL A 492 9.14 12.69 -21.43
C VAL A 492 10.40 13.45 -21.86
N ASN A 493 11.56 12.93 -21.50
CA ASN A 493 12.82 13.45 -22.02
C ASN A 493 13.31 12.51 -23.12
N VAL A 494 13.42 13.02 -24.34
CA VAL A 494 13.82 12.24 -25.50
C VAL A 494 15.26 12.56 -25.86
N SER A 495 16.10 11.53 -25.82
CA SER A 495 17.48 11.55 -26.32
C SER A 495 17.56 10.79 -27.64
N ASP A 496 18.70 10.90 -28.32
CA ASP A 496 18.88 10.31 -29.66
C ASP A 496 18.59 8.81 -29.72
N ASP A 497 18.95 8.09 -28.65
CA ASP A 497 18.81 6.65 -28.57
C ASP A 497 17.65 6.20 -27.67
N ALA A 498 17.01 7.08 -26.91
CA ALA A 498 16.12 6.66 -25.82
C ALA A 498 15.09 7.72 -25.37
N VAL A 499 13.86 7.28 -25.12
CA VAL A 499 12.84 8.02 -24.36
C VAL A 499 12.98 7.72 -22.87
N SER A 500 13.40 8.70 -22.09
CA SER A 500 13.53 8.60 -20.62
C SER A 500 12.36 9.26 -19.93
N LEU A 501 11.87 8.65 -18.84
CA LEU A 501 10.82 9.24 -18.02
C LEU A 501 11.43 10.24 -17.03
N PHE A 502 10.75 11.34 -16.72
CA PHE A 502 11.25 12.29 -15.72
C PHE A 502 11.38 11.66 -14.33
N SER A 503 10.54 10.69 -13.97
CA SER A 503 10.69 9.91 -12.74
C SER A 503 12.04 9.18 -12.68
N GLU A 504 12.41 8.47 -13.75
CA GLU A 504 13.71 7.79 -13.85
C GLU A 504 14.87 8.78 -13.88
N TRP A 505 14.74 9.85 -14.66
CA TRP A 505 15.78 10.87 -14.81
C TRP A 505 16.11 11.53 -13.46
N ILE A 506 15.07 11.90 -12.69
CA ILE A 506 15.23 12.44 -11.34
C ILE A 506 15.82 11.38 -10.41
N GLY A 507 15.32 10.14 -10.49
CA GLY A 507 15.79 9.04 -9.65
C GLY A 507 17.27 8.74 -9.83
N ASP A 508 17.73 8.64 -11.08
CA ASP A 508 19.13 8.45 -11.45
C ASP A 508 20.00 9.65 -11.02
N GLY A 509 19.51 10.88 -11.21
CA GLY A 509 20.25 12.09 -10.83
C GLY A 509 20.44 12.28 -9.32
N LEU A 510 19.54 11.71 -8.50
CA LEU A 510 19.49 11.89 -7.05
C LEU A 510 19.74 10.60 -6.24
N ASN A 511 19.89 9.45 -6.91
CA ASN A 511 19.97 8.12 -6.31
C ASN A 511 18.78 7.76 -5.39
N ILE A 512 17.56 8.10 -5.81
CA ILE A 512 16.32 7.75 -5.09
C ILE A 512 15.28 7.13 -6.03
N TYR A 513 14.33 6.37 -5.48
CA TYR A 513 13.21 5.87 -6.29
C TYR A 513 12.11 6.92 -6.39
N VAL A 514 11.57 7.13 -7.59
CA VAL A 514 10.58 8.17 -7.89
C VAL A 514 9.42 7.55 -8.66
N GLY A 515 8.21 7.64 -8.11
CA GLY A 515 6.97 7.30 -8.82
C GLY A 515 6.46 8.45 -9.69
N ALA A 516 5.25 8.33 -10.23
CA ALA A 516 4.63 9.34 -11.08
C ALA A 516 3.18 9.63 -10.68
N LEU A 517 2.73 10.87 -10.89
CA LEU A 517 1.34 11.29 -10.72
C LEU A 517 0.86 11.97 -12.00
N SER A 518 -0.22 11.46 -12.58
CA SER A 518 -0.90 12.07 -13.72
C SER A 518 -2.42 11.82 -13.64
N GLY A 519 -3.21 12.59 -14.39
CA GLY A 519 -4.67 12.50 -14.33
C GLY A 519 -5.37 13.73 -14.91
N ALA A 520 -6.69 13.64 -15.07
CA ALA A 520 -7.56 14.73 -15.48
C ALA A 520 -7.75 15.76 -14.35
N ASN A 521 -6.71 16.55 -14.07
CA ASN A 521 -6.58 17.28 -12.82
C ASN A 521 -6.23 18.77 -12.99
N ILE A 522 -7.18 19.57 -13.49
CA ILE A 522 -6.99 21.02 -13.65
C ILE A 522 -6.78 21.68 -12.28
N ALA A 523 -5.62 22.30 -12.10
CA ALA A 523 -5.14 22.80 -10.82
C ALA A 523 -6.08 23.78 -10.09
N ASN A 524 -6.68 24.74 -10.81
CA ASN A 524 -7.62 25.70 -10.23
C ASN A 524 -8.93 25.04 -9.77
N GLU A 525 -9.40 24.00 -10.46
CA GLU A 525 -10.63 23.31 -10.10
C GLU A 525 -10.45 22.50 -8.82
N ILE A 526 -9.29 21.85 -8.71
CA ILE A 526 -8.92 21.06 -7.54
C ILE A 526 -8.63 21.95 -6.34
N ALA A 527 -7.98 23.09 -6.56
CA ALA A 527 -7.79 24.09 -5.52
C ALA A 527 -9.12 24.65 -4.98
N ALA A 528 -10.13 24.74 -5.86
CA ALA A 528 -11.52 25.07 -5.51
C ALA A 528 -12.34 23.87 -5.01
N GLU A 529 -11.70 22.73 -4.74
CA GLU A 529 -12.31 21.51 -4.21
C GLU A 529 -13.43 20.94 -5.09
N LYS A 530 -13.39 21.21 -6.40
CA LYS A 530 -14.24 20.50 -7.35
C LYS A 530 -13.76 19.06 -7.47
N TRP A 531 -14.72 18.14 -7.54
CA TRP A 531 -14.44 16.72 -7.62
C TRP A 531 -13.65 16.38 -8.89
N SER A 532 -12.60 15.58 -8.72
CA SER A 532 -11.73 15.09 -9.78
C SER A 532 -11.01 13.80 -9.34
N GLU A 533 -10.33 13.17 -10.29
CA GLU A 533 -9.59 11.93 -10.06
C GLU A 533 -8.16 12.03 -10.62
N THR A 534 -7.24 11.30 -10.01
CA THR A 534 -5.85 11.16 -10.47
C THR A 534 -5.39 9.73 -10.31
N THR A 535 -4.38 9.37 -11.09
CA THR A 535 -3.65 8.11 -10.94
C THR A 535 -2.25 8.39 -10.40
N ILE A 536 -1.83 7.65 -9.39
CA ILE A 536 -0.46 7.67 -8.89
C ILE A 536 0.14 6.29 -9.15
N ALA A 537 1.25 6.27 -9.88
CA ALA A 537 2.04 5.09 -10.08
C ALA A 537 3.22 5.05 -9.12
N TYR A 538 3.35 3.96 -8.38
CA TYR A 538 4.49 3.72 -7.49
C TYR A 538 4.70 2.21 -7.33
N ASP A 539 5.75 1.64 -7.92
CA ASP A 539 6.12 0.23 -7.71
C ASP A 539 7.16 0.14 -6.59
N PRO A 540 6.80 -0.29 -5.36
CA PRO A 540 7.72 -0.26 -4.24
C PRO A 540 9.00 -1.06 -4.55
N PRO A 541 10.20 -0.46 -4.41
CA PRO A 541 11.44 -1.20 -4.59
C PRO A 541 11.47 -2.44 -3.68
N PRO A 542 12.01 -3.59 -4.13
CA PRO A 542 11.99 -4.83 -3.34
C PRO A 542 12.61 -4.70 -1.94
N MET A 543 13.50 -3.73 -1.74
CA MET A 543 14.12 -3.43 -0.45
C MET A 543 13.23 -2.64 0.53
N ASP A 544 12.26 -1.90 0.01
CA ASP A 544 11.29 -1.14 0.80
C ASP A 544 9.97 -1.89 0.95
N SER A 545 9.69 -2.78 -0.01
CA SER A 545 8.50 -3.62 0.01
C SER A 545 8.60 -4.61 1.16
N ARG A 546 7.80 -4.39 2.19
CA ARG A 546 7.64 -5.32 3.32
C ARG A 546 6.67 -6.47 2.98
N ALA A 547 6.26 -6.55 1.72
CA ALA A 547 5.48 -7.62 1.11
C ALA A 547 6.04 -7.92 -0.31
N PRO A 548 6.27 -9.17 -0.71
CA PRO A 548 6.55 -9.50 -2.11
C PRO A 548 5.25 -9.41 -2.93
N SER A 549 5.13 -8.39 -3.79
CA SER A 549 4.04 -8.34 -4.78
C SER A 549 4.20 -9.50 -5.78
N PRO A 550 3.14 -10.26 -6.10
CA PRO A 550 3.23 -11.34 -7.09
C PRO A 550 3.45 -10.74 -8.48
N ARG A 551 4.63 -10.99 -9.06
CA ARG A 551 4.85 -10.74 -10.48
C ARG A 551 4.02 -11.74 -11.28
N SER A 552 3.09 -11.23 -12.08
CA SER A 552 2.44 -12.00 -13.12
C SER A 552 3.51 -12.49 -14.12
N GLY A 553 3.60 -13.82 -14.28
CA GLY A 553 4.17 -14.50 -15.45
C GLY A 553 5.66 -14.30 -15.76
N SER A 554 6.50 -15.29 -15.42
CA SER A 554 7.57 -15.84 -16.28
C SER A 554 8.22 -17.09 -15.63
N PRO A 555 8.75 -18.05 -16.43
CA PRO A 555 9.08 -19.40 -15.96
C PRO A 555 10.36 -19.46 -15.12
N LEU A 556 10.38 -20.39 -14.16
CA LEU A 556 11.56 -20.76 -13.35
C LEU A 556 12.72 -21.29 -14.22
N PRO A 557 13.98 -20.87 -14.00
CA PRO A 557 15.15 -21.62 -14.44
C PRO A 557 15.48 -22.75 -13.46
N SER A 558 15.75 -23.94 -13.99
CA SER A 558 16.24 -25.14 -13.30
C SER A 558 17.65 -24.98 -12.68
N PRO A 559 18.06 -25.85 -11.73
CA PRO A 559 19.14 -25.55 -10.79
C PRO A 559 20.54 -25.98 -11.27
N GLY A 560 21.51 -25.07 -11.17
CA GLY A 560 22.95 -25.34 -11.31
C GLY A 560 23.74 -24.35 -10.46
N ILE A 561 24.53 -24.87 -9.51
CA ILE A 561 25.29 -24.11 -8.51
C ILE A 561 26.56 -23.53 -9.14
N ILE A 562 26.79 -22.22 -9.02
CA ILE A 562 28.12 -21.63 -8.76
C ILE A 562 27.96 -20.51 -7.72
N LEU A 563 28.72 -20.62 -6.63
CA LEU A 563 28.88 -19.61 -5.59
C LEU A 563 29.62 -18.39 -6.16
N THR A 564 28.87 -17.38 -6.57
CA THR A 564 29.33 -16.01 -6.72
C THR A 564 28.27 -15.12 -6.10
N GLU A 565 28.69 -14.27 -5.17
CA GLU A 565 27.95 -13.18 -4.49
C GLU A 565 26.42 -13.14 -4.69
N ALA A 566 25.65 -13.31 -3.60
CA ALA A 566 24.21 -13.14 -3.59
C ALA A 566 23.79 -11.96 -4.48
N PRO A 567 22.99 -12.16 -5.56
CA PRO A 567 22.71 -11.09 -6.48
C PRO A 567 21.99 -10.01 -5.69
N ALA A 568 22.63 -8.84 -5.58
CA ALA A 568 22.01 -7.72 -4.89
C ALA A 568 20.61 -7.49 -5.48
N ASN A 569 19.66 -7.19 -4.61
CA ASN A 569 18.30 -6.77 -4.96
C ASN A 569 18.37 -5.49 -5.82
N HIS A 570 18.67 -5.63 -7.12
CA HIS A 570 18.73 -4.51 -8.03
C HIS A 570 17.31 -4.13 -8.43
N HIS A 571 16.97 -2.86 -8.19
CA HIS A 571 15.75 -2.25 -8.70
C HIS A 571 15.78 -2.25 -10.24
N ARG A 572 14.62 -2.46 -10.87
CA ARG A 572 14.48 -2.40 -12.33
C ARG A 572 13.88 -1.07 -12.74
N ASP A 573 14.43 -0.48 -13.81
CA ASP A 573 13.88 0.72 -14.42
C ASP A 573 12.53 0.44 -15.09
N ALA A 574 11.87 1.49 -15.60
CA ALA A 574 10.58 1.41 -16.26
C ALA A 574 10.64 0.70 -17.63
N ARG A 575 11.82 0.27 -18.09
CA ARG A 575 11.97 -0.63 -19.25
C ARG A 575 12.30 -2.06 -18.83
N GLY A 576 12.26 -2.37 -17.54
CA GLY A 576 12.58 -3.69 -16.99
C GLY A 576 14.08 -4.00 -16.91
N ARG A 577 14.97 -3.04 -17.20
CA ARG A 577 16.43 -3.20 -17.14
C ARG A 577 16.92 -2.96 -15.71
N THR A 578 18.10 -3.47 -15.36
CA THR A 578 18.76 -3.15 -14.09
C THR A 578 18.97 -1.64 -14.00
N SER A 579 18.37 -0.98 -13.00
CA SER A 579 18.49 0.45 -12.81
C SER A 579 19.93 0.84 -12.44
N LYS A 580 20.39 1.98 -12.94
CA LYS A 580 21.67 2.60 -12.55
C LYS A 580 21.62 3.16 -11.12
N THR A 581 20.42 3.45 -10.63
CA THR A 581 20.18 4.02 -9.31
C THR A 581 20.50 3.00 -8.20
N ARG A 582 21.37 3.39 -7.27
CA ARG A 582 21.69 2.59 -6.07
C ARG A 582 20.82 3.02 -4.90
N LEU A 583 19.72 2.30 -4.67
CA LEU A 583 18.78 2.62 -3.60
C LEU A 583 19.28 2.22 -2.21
N THR A 584 19.00 3.08 -1.22
CA THR A 584 19.15 2.76 0.21
C THR A 584 17.79 2.38 0.80
N PRO A 585 17.65 1.26 1.53
CA PRO A 585 16.38 0.84 2.11
C PRO A 585 15.82 1.87 3.11
N VAL A 586 14.50 2.05 3.11
CA VAL A 586 13.81 2.88 4.11
C VAL A 586 13.93 2.24 5.52
N PRO A 587 14.41 2.97 6.55
CA PRO A 587 14.58 2.42 7.88
C PRO A 587 13.26 1.87 8.46
N ALA A 588 13.33 0.74 9.19
CA ALA A 588 12.17 0.07 9.77
C ALA A 588 11.35 0.95 10.74
N GLN A 589 11.98 2.01 11.29
CA GLN A 589 11.32 2.95 12.21
C GLN A 589 10.30 3.88 11.53
N TYR A 590 10.30 3.96 10.19
CA TYR A 590 9.30 4.72 9.42
C TYR A 590 8.18 3.81 8.90
N PRO A 591 6.99 4.37 8.61
CA PRO A 591 5.95 3.68 7.84
C PRO A 591 6.49 3.16 6.50
N PRO A 592 5.94 2.05 5.98
CA PRO A 592 6.30 1.59 4.64
C PRO A 592 5.82 2.60 3.59
N LEU A 593 6.69 2.91 2.63
CA LEU A 593 6.36 3.73 1.47
C LEU A 593 5.79 2.84 0.37
N GLU A 594 4.51 2.48 0.54
CA GLU A 594 3.74 1.63 -0.38
C GLU A 594 2.47 2.34 -0.88
N HIS A 595 1.65 1.66 -1.68
CA HIS A 595 0.44 2.24 -2.27
C HIS A 595 -0.46 2.95 -1.26
N GLU A 596 -0.69 2.34 -0.10
CA GLU A 596 -1.57 2.92 0.93
C GLU A 596 -0.99 4.22 1.51
N CYS A 597 0.33 4.30 1.71
CA CYS A 597 0.97 5.51 2.23
C CYS A 597 0.77 6.70 1.27
N PHE A 598 1.03 6.50 -0.03
CA PHE A 598 0.82 7.55 -1.03
C PHE A 598 -0.67 7.84 -1.25
N ARG A 599 -1.54 6.83 -1.21
CA ARG A 599 -2.98 7.04 -1.24
C ARG A 599 -3.44 7.94 -0.10
N LEU A 600 -3.01 7.68 1.14
CA LEU A 600 -3.34 8.52 2.30
C LEU A 600 -2.76 9.94 2.18
N LEU A 601 -1.58 10.08 1.55
CA LEU A 601 -0.94 11.38 1.36
C LEU A 601 -1.70 12.29 0.38
N PHE A 602 -2.26 11.73 -0.69
CA PHE A 602 -2.88 12.50 -1.78
C PHE A 602 -4.42 12.45 -1.79
N HIS A 603 -5.06 11.40 -1.29
CA HIS A 603 -6.50 11.22 -1.46
C HIS A 603 -7.33 12.23 -0.66
N ARG A 604 -8.32 12.85 -1.29
CA ARG A 604 -9.33 13.71 -0.66
C ARG A 604 -10.72 13.35 -1.18
N PRO A 605 -11.82 13.72 -0.48
CA PRO A 605 -13.17 13.55 -1.01
C PRO A 605 -13.41 14.25 -2.36
N TYR A 606 -12.67 15.31 -2.67
CA TYR A 606 -12.72 16.02 -3.95
C TYR A 606 -11.57 15.64 -4.91
N PHE A 607 -10.64 14.78 -4.49
CA PHE A 607 -9.48 14.38 -5.27
C PHE A 607 -9.23 12.88 -5.08
N HIS A 608 -9.92 12.07 -5.89
CA HIS A 608 -9.83 10.62 -5.82
C HIS A 608 -8.51 10.12 -6.40
N VAL A 609 -7.86 9.19 -5.67
CA VAL A 609 -6.54 8.67 -6.05
C VAL A 609 -6.67 7.19 -6.31
N GLN A 610 -6.37 6.79 -7.54
CA GLN A 610 -6.16 5.40 -7.94
C GLN A 610 -4.66 5.10 -7.93
N MET A 611 -4.26 4.07 -7.18
CA MET A 611 -2.87 3.61 -7.15
C MET A 611 -2.65 2.52 -8.18
N VAL A 612 -1.55 2.60 -8.93
CA VAL A 612 -1.07 1.56 -9.85
C VAL A 612 0.44 1.36 -9.66
N SER A 613 1.00 0.28 -10.18
CA SER A 613 2.47 0.06 -10.17
C SER A 613 3.13 0.46 -11.50
N ASP A 614 2.33 0.75 -12.54
CA ASP A 614 2.81 1.10 -13.88
C ASP A 614 3.25 2.58 -13.99
N VAL A 615 4.49 2.85 -13.59
CA VAL A 615 5.10 4.20 -13.64
C VAL A 615 5.27 4.69 -15.08
N ALA A 616 5.61 3.79 -16.02
CA ALA A 616 5.75 4.13 -17.42
C ALA A 616 4.43 4.57 -18.04
N GLY A 617 3.36 3.79 -17.86
CA GLY A 617 2.03 4.08 -18.40
C GLY A 617 1.48 5.41 -17.90
N VAL A 618 1.59 5.70 -16.59
CA VAL A 618 1.13 6.99 -16.03
C VAL A 618 1.94 8.17 -16.56
N SER A 619 3.26 8.02 -16.70
CA SER A 619 4.15 9.07 -17.22
C SER A 619 3.88 9.35 -18.71
N LEU A 620 3.81 8.30 -19.52
CA LEU A 620 3.53 8.38 -20.96
C LEU A 620 2.13 8.93 -21.24
N GLY A 621 1.13 8.51 -20.47
CA GLY A 621 -0.25 9.02 -20.59
C GLY A 621 -0.31 10.55 -20.42
N GLY A 622 0.43 11.10 -19.46
CA GLY A 622 0.51 12.54 -19.23
C GLY A 622 1.26 13.31 -20.33
N ALA A 623 2.23 12.68 -21.01
CA ALA A 623 3.04 13.30 -22.05
C ALA A 623 2.37 13.26 -23.43
N LEU A 624 2.04 12.05 -23.90
CA LEU A 624 1.61 11.80 -25.27
C LEU A 624 0.22 12.37 -25.58
N LYS A 625 -0.66 12.47 -24.56
CA LYS A 625 -1.99 13.09 -24.73
C LYS A 625 -1.93 14.51 -25.30
N ASN A 626 -0.83 15.24 -25.06
CA ASN A 626 -0.70 16.63 -25.49
C ASN A 626 -0.58 16.74 -27.01
N ILE A 627 0.01 15.72 -27.66
CA ILE A 627 0.04 15.61 -29.14
C ILE A 627 -1.37 15.43 -29.66
N VAL A 628 -2.13 14.50 -29.07
CA VAL A 628 -3.53 14.23 -29.46
C VAL A 628 -4.43 15.44 -29.20
N ALA A 629 -4.18 16.21 -28.14
CA ALA A 629 -4.90 17.44 -27.85
C ALA A 629 -4.67 18.53 -28.91
N LEU A 630 -3.48 18.60 -29.52
CA LEU A 630 -3.23 19.49 -30.67
C LEU A 630 -4.06 19.04 -31.87
N ALA A 631 -4.05 17.74 -32.19
CA ALA A 631 -4.84 17.18 -33.28
C ALA A 631 -6.35 17.45 -33.11
N ALA A 632 -6.87 17.22 -31.91
CA ALA A 632 -8.26 17.54 -31.58
C ALA A 632 -8.57 19.03 -31.74
N GLY A 633 -7.62 19.92 -31.41
CA GLY A 633 -7.75 21.36 -31.61
C GLY A 633 -7.77 21.74 -33.08
N PHE A 634 -6.95 21.11 -33.92
CA PHE A 634 -6.96 21.33 -35.37
C PHE A 634 -8.30 20.96 -35.99
N VAL A 635 -8.83 19.78 -35.63
CA VAL A 635 -10.15 19.30 -36.10
C VAL A 635 -11.28 20.22 -35.66
N ASP A 636 -11.25 20.70 -34.41
CA ASP A 636 -12.25 21.61 -33.86
C ASP A 636 -12.22 22.97 -34.56
N GLY A 637 -11.02 23.55 -34.76
CA GLY A 637 -10.85 24.85 -35.41
C GLY A 637 -11.22 24.81 -36.90
N ARG A 638 -11.09 23.64 -37.54
CA ARG A 638 -11.53 23.46 -38.92
C ARG A 638 -13.05 23.27 -39.05
N GLY A 639 -13.76 23.00 -37.95
CA GLY A 639 -15.21 22.85 -37.92
C GLY A 639 -15.73 21.49 -38.38
N TRP A 640 -14.95 20.41 -38.24
CA TRP A 640 -15.35 19.07 -38.68
C TRP A 640 -16.33 18.34 -37.75
N GLY A 641 -16.60 18.90 -36.57
CA GLY A 641 -17.58 18.38 -35.61
C GLY A 641 -17.07 17.24 -34.71
N ASP A 642 -17.95 16.83 -33.80
CA ASP A 642 -17.59 15.93 -32.69
C ASP A 642 -17.22 14.50 -33.14
N ASN A 643 -17.79 14.02 -34.26
CA ASN A 643 -17.47 12.69 -34.80
C ASN A 643 -16.00 12.59 -35.23
N ALA A 644 -15.50 13.60 -35.96
CA ALA A 644 -14.10 13.65 -36.37
C ALA A 644 -13.17 13.79 -35.16
N LYS A 645 -13.56 14.61 -34.19
CA LYS A 645 -12.82 14.80 -32.94
C LYS A 645 -12.71 13.50 -32.14
N ALA A 646 -13.81 12.76 -32.01
CA ALA A 646 -13.85 11.46 -31.35
C ALA A 646 -12.97 10.41 -32.08
N ALA A 647 -12.97 10.39 -33.42
CA ALA A 647 -12.10 9.52 -34.20
C ALA A 647 -10.62 9.80 -33.93
N ILE A 648 -10.20 11.07 -33.94
CA ILE A 648 -8.82 11.47 -33.61
C ILE A 648 -8.45 11.11 -32.18
N MET A 649 -9.35 11.32 -31.21
CA MET A 649 -9.11 10.93 -29.83
C MET A 649 -8.91 9.42 -29.70
N ARG A 650 -9.70 8.61 -30.40
CA ARG A 650 -9.57 7.14 -30.41
C ARG A 650 -8.25 6.70 -31.06
N ILE A 651 -7.90 7.25 -32.23
CA ILE A 651 -6.64 6.92 -32.92
C ILE A 651 -5.45 7.30 -32.03
N GLY A 652 -5.47 8.51 -31.47
CA GLY A 652 -4.42 8.97 -30.57
C GLY A 652 -4.28 8.12 -29.31
N LEU A 653 -5.39 7.68 -28.69
CA LEU A 653 -5.34 6.75 -27.56
C LEU A 653 -4.66 5.43 -27.95
N MET A 654 -4.96 4.89 -29.14
CA MET A 654 -4.34 3.64 -29.60
C MET A 654 -2.85 3.82 -29.93
N GLU A 655 -2.44 4.96 -30.49
CA GLU A 655 -1.02 5.28 -30.68
C GLU A 655 -0.28 5.42 -29.35
N MET A 656 -0.92 6.02 -28.33
CA MET A 656 -0.36 6.07 -26.97
C MET A 656 -0.13 4.66 -26.39
N VAL A 657 -1.11 3.76 -26.54
CA VAL A 657 -0.99 2.37 -26.09
C VAL A 657 0.11 1.62 -26.87
N LYS A 658 0.14 1.79 -28.20
CA LYS A 658 1.17 1.19 -29.08
C LYS A 658 2.56 1.66 -28.66
N PHE A 659 2.75 2.97 -28.45
CA PHE A 659 4.01 3.56 -28.01
C PHE A 659 4.48 2.98 -26.67
N GLY A 660 3.57 2.88 -25.69
CA GLY A 660 3.88 2.29 -24.39
C GLY A 660 4.32 0.82 -24.49
N LYS A 661 3.62 0.01 -25.29
CA LYS A 661 3.99 -1.40 -25.50
C LYS A 661 5.32 -1.56 -26.23
N GLU A 662 5.54 -0.78 -27.29
CA GLU A 662 6.72 -0.88 -28.15
C GLU A 662 8.00 -0.52 -27.37
N PHE A 663 7.97 0.55 -26.58
CA PHE A 663 9.17 1.09 -25.95
C PHE A 663 9.33 0.76 -24.45
N PHE A 664 8.27 0.26 -23.79
CA PHE A 664 8.24 -0.03 -22.35
C PHE A 664 7.42 -1.30 -22.02
N GLY A 665 7.31 -2.25 -22.96
CA GLY A 665 6.41 -3.43 -22.87
C GLY A 665 6.62 -4.35 -21.67
N GLU A 666 7.78 -4.32 -21.02
CA GLU A 666 8.07 -5.10 -19.81
C GLU A 666 7.30 -4.62 -18.56
N THR A 667 6.98 -3.33 -18.47
CA THR A 667 6.31 -2.75 -17.28
C THR A 667 4.97 -2.13 -17.59
N VAL A 668 4.75 -1.69 -18.84
CA VAL A 668 3.53 -0.98 -19.24
C VAL A 668 2.34 -1.91 -19.29
N GLN A 669 1.22 -1.44 -18.75
CA GLN A 669 -0.09 -2.09 -18.84
C GLN A 669 -1.03 -1.26 -19.70
N SER A 670 -1.69 -1.89 -20.67
CA SER A 670 -2.65 -1.19 -21.55
C SER A 670 -3.81 -0.59 -20.78
N SER A 671 -4.25 -1.27 -19.71
CA SER A 671 -5.30 -0.79 -18.80
C SER A 671 -4.95 0.56 -18.16
N THR A 672 -3.67 0.88 -17.97
CA THR A 672 -3.26 2.21 -17.48
C THR A 672 -3.74 3.33 -18.41
N PHE A 673 -3.68 3.12 -19.73
CA PHE A 673 -4.16 4.10 -20.70
C PHE A 673 -5.68 4.09 -20.86
N THR A 674 -6.31 2.92 -20.79
CA THR A 674 -7.73 2.76 -21.16
C THR A 674 -8.70 2.85 -19.98
N GLU A 675 -8.24 2.60 -18.75
CA GLU A 675 -9.10 2.48 -17.57
C GLU A 675 -8.80 3.50 -16.47
N THR A 676 -7.62 4.15 -16.49
CA THR A 676 -7.20 5.06 -15.42
C THR A 676 -7.30 6.54 -15.81
N SER A 677 -7.37 7.41 -14.80
CA SER A 677 -7.41 8.87 -15.01
C SER A 677 -6.20 9.39 -15.79
N ALA A 678 -4.99 8.83 -15.58
CA ALA A 678 -3.78 9.24 -16.29
C ALA A 678 -3.79 9.00 -17.81
N GLY A 679 -4.67 8.12 -18.29
CA GLY A 679 -4.83 7.80 -19.69
C GLY A 679 -6.05 8.50 -20.29
N VAL A 680 -7.13 7.75 -20.46
CA VAL A 680 -8.33 8.15 -21.19
C VAL A 680 -8.99 9.42 -20.63
N ALA A 681 -9.06 9.58 -19.30
CA ALA A 681 -9.70 10.75 -18.71
C ALA A 681 -8.89 12.04 -18.96
N ASP A 682 -7.57 12.00 -18.74
CA ASP A 682 -6.70 13.15 -18.97
C ASP A 682 -6.66 13.51 -20.46
N LEU A 683 -6.70 12.50 -21.34
CA LEU A 683 -6.84 12.69 -22.78
C LEU A 683 -8.15 13.43 -23.13
N ILE A 684 -9.30 12.94 -22.66
CA ILE A 684 -10.61 13.56 -22.92
C ILE A 684 -10.62 15.01 -22.45
N THR A 685 -10.21 15.28 -21.21
CA THR A 685 -10.24 16.64 -20.66
C THR A 685 -9.31 17.58 -21.44
N SER A 686 -8.16 17.07 -21.89
CA SER A 686 -7.19 17.84 -22.67
C SER A 686 -7.69 18.19 -24.05
N CYS A 687 -8.37 17.25 -24.73
CA CYS A 687 -8.97 17.44 -26.04
C CYS A 687 -10.24 18.29 -26.02
N SER A 688 -10.87 18.49 -24.86
CA SER A 688 -12.07 19.32 -24.72
C SER A 688 -11.77 20.77 -24.32
N GLY A 689 -10.69 21.01 -23.56
CA GLY A 689 -10.44 22.35 -23.02
C GLY A 689 -9.01 22.67 -22.59
N GLY A 690 -8.04 21.81 -22.90
CA GLY A 690 -6.63 22.00 -22.55
C GLY A 690 -5.98 23.17 -23.30
N ARG A 691 -4.83 23.65 -22.80
CA ARG A 691 -4.07 24.74 -23.47
C ARG A 691 -3.62 24.36 -24.88
N ASN A 692 -3.13 23.13 -25.08
CA ASN A 692 -2.75 22.60 -26.39
C ASN A 692 -3.93 22.65 -27.37
N PHE A 693 -5.09 22.13 -26.96
CA PHE A 693 -6.32 22.17 -27.75
C PHE A 693 -6.74 23.60 -28.14
N ARG A 694 -6.81 24.53 -27.17
CA ARG A 694 -7.24 25.92 -27.44
C ARG A 694 -6.30 26.66 -28.40
N CYS A 695 -4.99 26.46 -28.25
CA CYS A 695 -3.99 27.13 -29.11
C CYS A 695 -4.02 26.56 -30.52
N ALA A 696 -4.10 25.23 -30.66
CA ALA A 696 -4.26 24.57 -31.95
C ALA A 696 -5.54 25.00 -32.68
N ARG A 697 -6.67 25.07 -31.95
CA ARG A 697 -7.94 25.57 -32.50
C ARG A 697 -7.81 27.01 -33.01
N LYS A 698 -7.29 27.91 -32.17
CA LYS A 698 -7.10 29.32 -32.51
C LYS A 698 -6.13 29.54 -33.66
N ALA A 699 -5.11 28.68 -33.80
CA ALA A 699 -4.18 28.71 -34.92
C ALA A 699 -4.90 28.47 -36.25
N VAL A 700 -5.78 27.45 -36.29
CA VAL A 700 -6.62 27.16 -37.47
C VAL A 700 -7.63 28.28 -37.72
N ASP A 701 -8.36 28.72 -36.68
CA ASP A 701 -9.37 29.78 -36.79
C ASP A 701 -8.81 31.08 -37.40
N LYS A 702 -7.54 31.39 -37.09
CA LYS A 702 -6.86 32.62 -37.53
C LYS A 702 -5.97 32.42 -38.76
N GLY A 703 -5.77 31.19 -39.23
CA GLY A 703 -4.83 30.88 -40.30
C GLY A 703 -3.37 31.22 -39.97
N ILE A 704 -2.96 31.07 -38.71
CA ILE A 704 -1.59 31.33 -38.24
C ILE A 704 -0.98 30.06 -37.63
N SER A 705 0.33 30.05 -37.39
CA SER A 705 1.00 28.91 -36.76
C SER A 705 0.69 28.81 -35.26
N VAL A 706 0.81 27.59 -34.70
CA VAL A 706 0.67 27.37 -33.25
C VAL A 706 1.74 28.14 -32.47
N ASP A 707 2.95 28.27 -33.04
CA ASP A 707 4.06 29.03 -32.44
C ASP A 707 3.77 30.54 -32.38
N GLU A 708 3.04 31.09 -33.36
CA GLU A 708 2.58 32.49 -33.31
C GLU A 708 1.49 32.68 -32.25
N VAL A 709 0.55 31.75 -32.13
CA VAL A 709 -0.45 31.77 -31.04
C VAL A 709 0.24 31.71 -29.68
N GLU A 710 1.24 30.84 -29.52
CA GLU A 710 2.06 30.74 -28.30
C GLU A 710 2.67 32.09 -27.93
N LYS A 711 3.33 32.77 -28.88
CA LYS A 711 3.97 34.07 -28.66
C LYS A 711 2.97 35.16 -28.30
N GLN A 712 1.78 35.16 -28.91
CA GLN A 712 0.75 36.19 -28.71
C GLN A 712 0.01 36.01 -27.38
N ASP A 713 -0.34 34.77 -27.02
CA ASP A 713 -1.32 34.51 -25.97
C ASP A 713 -0.73 33.98 -24.66
N LEU A 714 0.44 33.35 -24.70
CA LEU A 714 0.96 32.61 -23.55
C LEU A 714 1.97 33.39 -22.71
N ASN A 715 2.22 34.67 -23.01
CA ASN A 715 3.04 35.58 -22.20
C ASN A 715 4.38 34.97 -21.75
N GLY A 716 5.06 34.26 -22.66
CA GLY A 716 6.34 33.59 -22.41
C GLY A 716 6.24 32.15 -21.88
N GLN A 717 5.05 31.59 -21.63
CA GLN A 717 4.88 30.17 -21.33
C GLN A 717 4.92 29.32 -22.60
N LYS A 718 5.70 28.24 -22.58
CA LYS A 718 5.78 27.27 -23.69
C LYS A 718 4.66 26.24 -23.64
N LEU A 719 4.12 25.88 -24.81
CA LEU A 719 3.27 24.70 -24.98
C LEU A 719 4.11 23.43 -24.93
N GLN A 720 3.77 22.55 -24.00
CA GLN A 720 4.43 21.25 -23.90
C GLN A 720 4.11 20.36 -25.10
N GLY A 721 2.91 20.44 -25.68
CA GLY A 721 2.47 19.55 -26.76
C GLY A 721 3.29 19.68 -28.06
N THR A 722 3.70 20.90 -28.43
CA THR A 722 4.53 21.14 -29.61
C THR A 722 5.91 20.53 -29.43
N THR A 723 6.53 20.77 -28.27
CA THR A 723 7.83 20.20 -27.89
C THR A 723 7.78 18.67 -27.90
N THR A 724 6.78 18.07 -27.24
CA THR A 724 6.62 16.61 -27.21
C THR A 724 6.36 16.01 -28.60
N ALA A 725 5.61 16.69 -29.47
CA ALA A 725 5.40 16.25 -30.86
C ALA A 725 6.71 16.22 -31.65
N TYR A 726 7.54 17.26 -31.55
CA TYR A 726 8.84 17.31 -32.21
C TYR A 726 9.80 16.23 -31.72
N GLU A 727 9.88 16.04 -30.41
CA GLU A 727 10.75 15.05 -29.77
C GLU A 727 10.34 13.61 -30.10
N VAL A 728 9.06 13.28 -29.94
CA VAL A 728 8.52 11.95 -30.24
C VAL A 728 8.68 11.63 -31.72
N ASN A 729 8.32 12.54 -32.64
CA ASN A 729 8.48 12.28 -34.07
C ASN A 729 9.95 12.16 -34.47
N SER A 730 10.86 12.99 -33.92
CA SER A 730 12.31 12.82 -34.16
C SER A 730 12.82 11.45 -33.73
N PHE A 731 12.34 10.94 -32.58
CA PHE A 731 12.66 9.61 -32.09
C PHE A 731 12.10 8.49 -32.98
N LEU A 732 10.87 8.63 -33.48
CA LEU A 732 10.23 7.68 -34.40
C LEU A 732 10.93 7.66 -35.77
N GLN A 733 11.28 8.83 -36.31
CA GLN A 733 11.99 8.99 -37.58
C GLN A 733 13.31 8.24 -37.62
N ARG A 734 14.12 8.35 -36.57
CA ARG A 734 15.41 7.64 -36.47
C ARG A 734 15.27 6.12 -36.45
N ARG A 735 14.09 5.61 -36.09
CA ARG A 735 13.78 4.17 -36.04
C ARG A 735 13.01 3.69 -37.28
N GLY A 736 12.70 4.58 -38.21
CA GLY A 736 11.87 4.26 -39.37
C GLY A 736 10.41 3.96 -39.02
N LEU A 737 9.93 4.38 -37.85
CA LEU A 737 8.59 4.07 -37.33
C LEU A 737 7.56 5.18 -37.58
N GLU A 738 7.84 6.20 -38.41
CA GLU A 738 6.90 7.30 -38.64
C GLU A 738 5.56 6.84 -39.22
N LYS A 739 5.59 5.81 -40.09
CA LYS A 739 4.41 5.20 -40.69
C LYS A 739 3.54 4.44 -39.68
N ASP A 740 4.15 3.96 -38.60
CA ASP A 740 3.47 3.21 -37.54
C ASP A 740 2.68 4.08 -36.57
N TYR A 741 2.94 5.39 -36.58
CA TYR A 741 2.33 6.41 -35.72
C TYR A 741 1.82 7.59 -36.57
N PRO A 742 0.86 7.35 -37.47
CA PRO A 742 0.43 8.32 -38.46
C PRO A 742 -0.10 9.62 -37.86
N LEU A 743 -0.84 9.58 -36.74
CA LEU A 743 -1.37 10.77 -36.10
C LEU A 743 -0.27 11.60 -35.45
N PHE A 744 0.65 10.98 -34.70
CA PHE A 744 1.78 11.70 -34.10
C PHE A 744 2.66 12.36 -35.18
N THR A 745 2.92 11.65 -36.28
CA THR A 745 3.66 12.18 -37.43
C THR A 745 2.91 13.32 -38.12
N ALA A 746 1.61 13.17 -38.35
CA ALA A 746 0.77 14.21 -38.97
C ALA A 746 0.76 15.51 -38.15
N VAL A 747 0.64 15.42 -36.81
CA VAL A 747 0.70 16.59 -35.93
C VAL A 747 2.04 17.31 -36.07
N ASN A 748 3.16 16.59 -36.03
CA ASN A 748 4.49 17.17 -36.23
C ASN A 748 4.62 17.86 -37.60
N ASP A 749 4.15 17.22 -38.66
CA ASP A 749 4.26 17.77 -40.02
C ASP A 749 3.39 19.01 -40.23
N ILE A 750 2.22 19.08 -39.61
CA ILE A 750 1.38 20.28 -39.57
C ILE A 750 2.07 21.40 -38.80
N LEU A 751 2.63 21.11 -37.62
CA LEU A 751 3.37 22.10 -36.82
C LEU A 751 4.57 22.67 -37.58
N ARG A 752 5.24 21.85 -38.39
CA ARG A 752 6.38 22.26 -39.25
C ARG A 752 5.97 22.92 -40.57
N GLY A 753 4.66 22.99 -40.88
CA GLY A 753 4.15 23.54 -42.13
C GLY A 753 4.41 22.65 -43.37
N LYS A 754 4.73 21.36 -43.18
CA LYS A 754 4.93 20.40 -44.28
C LYS A 754 3.61 19.84 -44.82
N LYS A 755 2.58 19.82 -43.97
CA LYS A 755 1.23 19.33 -44.25
C LYS A 755 0.19 20.30 -43.75
N GLN A 756 -1.02 20.23 -44.29
CA GLN A 756 -2.15 21.03 -43.86
C GLN A 756 -3.10 20.22 -42.97
N VAL A 757 -3.93 20.91 -42.20
CA VAL A 757 -4.94 20.25 -41.35
C VAL A 757 -5.88 19.39 -42.20
N ASP A 758 -6.20 19.80 -43.42
CA ASP A 758 -7.07 19.08 -44.34
C ASP A 758 -6.49 17.72 -44.79
N ASP A 759 -5.19 17.48 -44.60
CA ASP A 759 -4.55 16.21 -44.93
C ASP A 759 -4.82 15.12 -43.86
N ILE A 760 -5.24 15.48 -42.64
CA ILE A 760 -5.37 14.54 -41.50
C ILE A 760 -6.13 13.25 -41.85
N PRO A 761 -7.33 13.28 -42.48
CA PRO A 761 -8.10 12.06 -42.77
C PRO A 761 -7.34 11.08 -43.66
N HIS A 762 -6.56 11.59 -44.61
CA HIS A 762 -5.74 10.77 -45.50
C HIS A 762 -4.49 10.26 -44.81
N LEU A 763 -3.87 11.06 -43.93
CA LEU A 763 -2.66 10.68 -43.20
C LEU A 763 -2.93 9.60 -42.14
N VAL A 764 -4.12 9.61 -41.53
CA VAL A 764 -4.49 8.64 -40.47
C VAL A 764 -5.35 7.48 -40.95
N ALA A 765 -5.73 7.48 -42.24
CA ALA A 765 -6.35 6.32 -42.85
C ALA A 765 -5.36 5.15 -42.80
N VAL A 766 -5.77 4.05 -42.18
CA VAL A 766 -5.04 2.78 -42.31
C VAL A 766 -5.11 2.43 -43.80
N MET A 767 -3.98 2.53 -44.50
CA MET A 767 -3.87 1.83 -45.77
C MET A 767 -3.85 0.36 -45.39
N ASP A 768 -4.97 -0.34 -45.64
CA ASP A 768 -4.97 -1.79 -45.70
C ASP A 768 -3.95 -2.15 -46.79
N GLU A 769 -2.73 -2.51 -46.40
CA GLU A 769 -1.81 -3.18 -47.32
C GLU A 769 -2.36 -4.61 -47.50
N ASP A 770 -2.82 -4.88 -48.73
CA ASP A 770 -3.29 -6.17 -49.23
C ASP A 770 -2.31 -7.33 -48.99
#